data_AF-A0A2D8KUN0-F1
#
_entry.id   AF-A0A2D8KUN0-F1
#
_cell.length_a   1.000
_cell.length_b   1.000
_cell.length_c   1.000
_cell.angle_alpha   90.00
_cell.angle_beta   90.00
_cell.angle_gamma   90.00
#
_symmetry.space_group_name_H-M   'P 1'
#
loop_
_entity.id
_entity.type
_entity.pdbx_description
1 polymer ?
#
loop_
_entity_poly.entity_id
_entity_poly.type
_entity_poly.pdbx_seq_one_letter_code
_entity_poly.pdbx_strand_id
1 'polypeptide(L)'
;MRSISSRATSGKSTILKSFNYQFMNKLFTTLFLFFSFLLHSQNYNDLNAVVTKEDLLSDSYPADSVAHALVIYEKGFTEIDDDEEYNLVTKYIIKIKILDKQGVEDEATVKIPLSIAYDNGDTQETLKDLEAANYKWVNGGIVKKSISKEQVYSKETENRIIKTFTLPDVEAGDVIVYSYKKISPFIHYFETWDFQSDLPKLYSEFTAKIPANYEYFTTLVGTLKLDTEETEVLERCLSMGISRNPADCIQTKYAMKNIPAFRTEAYMTSAYNFQSRLKYEMNTFTRPSDGYEVRFSKSWKDVNKEIRDHLGIGKQWDKADVEGVLPEAISSLPNDLEKARKIYHFVQDSYSWNGRMEIYNDITIKDLLSQGSGNIMTLNSLLLRLYREEGFKAYPVMSATRNFGFISRLHPVLNQFNYFLVNLELQDNKYLLDASEKTLAFGDLPMRALNNYARKLTTEETSEWVDLNPTEYSKINFRDSLMVMPDGSIKGSSQQILSGHFAYEFRKENDENSLQQAARETSRPLEKTELLNILAANLDERDEPLNIHYTLSSSADKIDDRIYLNPFSFELAEGNPFQLDFRQYPIDFGYKNAFTYSAIIEIPEGYSVEKLPGQKAIRLPGNAGSLLFVANQASEKILNVQCRVNLAKNVYEPEYYEGLKKFFNEILAVQQQSLIVLKENT
;
A
#
# COMPACT_ATOMS: atom_id res chain seq x y z
N MET A 1 52.10 29.75 48.21
CA MET A 1 53.36 30.46 48.51
C MET A 1 54.52 29.59 48.06
N ARG A 2 55.40 30.17 47.22
CA ARG A 2 56.83 29.84 46.92
C ARG A 2 57.14 28.38 46.54
N SER A 3 57.38 27.99 45.28
CA SER A 3 58.35 28.43 44.25
C SER A 3 59.83 28.28 44.64
N ILE A 4 60.58 27.47 43.89
CA ILE A 4 62.02 27.56 43.52
C ILE A 4 62.20 26.49 42.41
N SER A 5 62.43 26.87 41.15
CA SER A 5 63.74 27.03 40.47
C SER A 5 64.42 25.68 40.18
N SER A 6 65.03 25.38 39.03
CA SER A 6 65.64 26.20 37.99
C SER A 6 65.99 25.35 36.76
N ARG A 7 66.21 26.04 35.61
CA ARG A 7 67.28 25.88 34.58
C ARG A 7 67.87 24.48 34.33
N ALA A 8 68.24 24.06 33.13
CA ALA A 8 68.23 24.58 31.76
C ALA A 8 68.90 23.48 30.90
N THR A 9 68.53 23.35 29.62
CA THR A 9 69.48 23.05 28.52
C THR A 9 68.76 23.33 27.21
N SER A 10 69.11 24.44 26.55
CA SER A 10 68.72 24.76 25.18
C SER A 10 69.86 24.38 24.24
N GLY A 11 69.51 23.78 23.09
CA GLY A 11 70.46 23.51 22.02
C GLY A 11 70.12 22.25 21.25
N LYS A 12 68.97 22.23 20.55
CA LYS A 12 68.61 21.27 19.47
C LYS A 12 67.22 21.48 18.82
N SER A 13 66.42 22.45 19.29
CA SER A 13 64.98 22.53 18.95
C SER A 13 64.64 23.24 17.63
N THR A 14 65.54 24.05 17.06
CA THR A 14 65.13 24.96 15.96
C THR A 14 65.17 24.32 14.57
N ILE A 15 65.94 23.25 14.35
CA ILE A 15 66.04 22.59 13.03
C ILE A 15 64.97 21.51 12.84
N LEU A 16 64.47 20.88 13.92
CA LEU A 16 63.40 19.88 13.83
C LEU A 16 61.99 20.48 13.68
N LYS A 17 61.76 21.72 14.14
CA LYS A 17 60.44 22.37 14.00
C LYS A 17 60.14 22.83 12.58
N SER A 18 61.13 23.32 11.83
CA SER A 18 60.93 23.73 10.43
C SER A 18 60.71 22.54 9.49
N PHE A 19 61.38 21.40 9.76
CA PHE A 19 61.21 20.17 8.99
C PHE A 19 59.82 19.55 9.17
N ASN A 20 59.29 19.54 10.41
CA ASN A 20 57.94 19.03 10.68
C ASN A 20 56.83 19.90 10.11
N TYR A 21 56.99 21.23 10.07
CA TYR A 21 55.98 22.12 9.48
C TYR A 21 55.90 21.98 7.96
N GLN A 22 57.04 21.83 7.28
CA GLN A 22 57.05 21.57 5.83
C GLN A 22 56.51 20.17 5.49
N PHE A 23 56.77 19.17 6.32
CA PHE A 23 56.26 17.82 6.12
C PHE A 23 54.74 17.73 6.38
N MET A 24 54.23 18.35 7.46
CA MET A 24 52.79 18.44 7.73
C MET A 24 52.04 19.26 6.68
N ASN A 25 52.60 20.38 6.19
CA ASN A 25 51.98 21.14 5.10
C ASN A 25 51.98 20.34 3.80
N LYS A 26 53.06 19.61 3.46
CA LYS A 26 53.06 18.71 2.30
C LYS A 26 52.04 17.58 2.46
N LEU A 27 51.92 16.99 3.66
CA LEU A 27 50.93 15.94 3.93
C LEU A 27 49.49 16.47 3.80
N PHE A 28 49.19 17.65 4.37
CA PHE A 28 47.88 18.29 4.23
C PHE A 28 47.58 18.68 2.78
N THR A 29 48.58 19.20 2.04
CA THR A 29 48.40 19.56 0.62
C THR A 29 48.22 18.31 -0.25
N THR A 30 48.89 17.20 0.07
CA THR A 30 48.74 15.92 -0.64
C THR A 30 47.40 15.26 -0.30
N LEU A 31 46.93 15.37 0.95
CA LEU A 31 45.60 14.90 1.36
C LEU A 31 44.48 15.73 0.71
N PHE A 32 44.67 17.06 0.59
CA PHE A 32 43.74 17.96 -0.08
C PHE A 32 43.73 17.76 -1.61
N LEU A 33 44.88 17.43 -2.21
CA LEU A 33 44.99 17.00 -3.62
C LEU A 33 44.32 15.64 -3.84
N PHE A 34 44.49 14.66 -2.94
CA PHE A 34 43.78 13.38 -3.02
C PHE A 34 42.26 13.53 -2.84
N PHE A 35 41.80 14.48 -2.01
CA PHE A 35 40.38 14.77 -1.84
C PHE A 35 39.77 15.51 -3.05
N SER A 36 40.57 16.27 -3.79
CA SER A 36 40.10 16.93 -5.03
C SER A 36 40.06 15.99 -6.24
N PHE A 37 40.77 14.85 -6.22
CA PHE A 37 40.61 13.81 -7.24
C PHE A 37 39.42 12.87 -7.00
N LEU A 38 38.88 12.82 -5.77
CA LEU A 38 37.66 12.06 -5.43
C LEU A 38 36.36 12.83 -5.70
N LEU A 39 36.45 14.10 -6.10
CA LEU A 39 35.32 14.88 -6.64
C LEU A 39 35.31 14.79 -8.17
N HIS A 40 35.33 13.58 -8.72
CA HIS A 40 34.72 13.40 -10.04
C HIS A 40 33.21 13.47 -9.82
N SER A 41 32.64 14.67 -9.96
CA SER A 41 31.21 14.81 -10.21
C SER A 41 30.92 13.97 -11.45
N GLN A 42 30.18 12.88 -11.27
CA GLN A 42 29.65 12.10 -12.37
C GLN A 42 28.64 13.00 -13.08
N ASN A 43 29.03 13.53 -14.23
CA ASN A 43 28.22 14.48 -14.97
C ASN A 43 27.39 13.72 -16.00
N TYR A 44 26.22 13.26 -15.59
CA TYR A 44 25.20 12.88 -16.56
C TYR A 44 24.69 14.12 -17.30
N ASN A 45 24.37 14.00 -18.59
CA ASN A 45 23.75 15.07 -19.37
C ASN A 45 22.22 15.04 -19.14
N ASP A 46 21.75 15.65 -18.07
CA ASP A 46 20.33 15.76 -17.70
C ASP A 46 19.61 16.95 -18.39
N LEU A 47 20.25 17.61 -19.36
CA LEU A 47 19.65 18.74 -20.09
C LEU A 47 18.74 18.30 -21.24
N ASN A 48 18.99 17.12 -21.80
CA ASN A 48 18.24 16.57 -22.93
C ASN A 48 18.48 15.05 -23.08
N ALA A 49 17.73 14.44 -24.00
CA ALA A 49 17.82 13.02 -24.31
C ALA A 49 19.00 12.62 -25.23
N VAL A 50 19.90 13.55 -25.59
CA VAL A 50 21.10 13.19 -26.38
C VAL A 50 22.06 12.43 -25.48
N VAL A 51 22.46 11.23 -25.92
CA VAL A 51 23.44 10.40 -25.22
C VAL A 51 24.83 10.96 -25.43
N THR A 52 25.51 11.24 -24.33
CA THR A 52 26.88 11.78 -24.31
C THR A 52 27.89 10.71 -23.93
N LYS A 53 29.18 11.02 -24.08
CA LYS A 53 30.26 10.15 -23.61
C LYS A 53 30.16 9.97 -22.09
N GLU A 54 29.85 11.03 -21.37
CA GLU A 54 29.78 11.06 -19.92
C GLU A 54 28.64 10.17 -19.39
N ASP A 55 27.49 10.14 -20.07
CA ASP A 55 26.39 9.23 -19.75
C ASP A 55 26.82 7.75 -19.82
N LEU A 56 27.62 7.40 -20.84
CA LEU A 56 28.05 6.02 -21.08
C LEU A 56 29.23 5.60 -20.18
N LEU A 57 30.13 6.52 -19.86
CA LEU A 57 31.30 6.23 -19.03
C LEU A 57 31.02 6.23 -17.52
N SER A 58 29.95 6.88 -17.06
CA SER A 58 29.53 6.83 -15.66
C SER A 58 28.88 5.45 -15.38
N ASP A 59 29.26 4.76 -14.30
CA ASP A 59 28.86 3.37 -14.03
C ASP A 59 28.12 3.18 -12.70
N SER A 60 27.83 4.27 -11.98
CA SER A 60 27.24 4.24 -10.65
C SER A 60 26.42 5.49 -10.40
N TYR A 61 25.58 5.47 -9.36
CA TYR A 61 24.83 6.63 -8.89
C TYR A 61 24.92 6.73 -7.35
N PRO A 62 25.89 7.47 -6.81
CA PRO A 62 26.17 7.47 -5.36
C PRO A 62 25.02 7.94 -4.46
N ALA A 63 24.09 8.75 -4.99
CA ALA A 63 22.94 9.23 -4.23
C ALA A 63 21.87 8.14 -3.99
N ASP A 64 21.87 7.06 -4.78
CA ASP A 64 21.11 5.83 -4.53
C ASP A 64 21.96 4.62 -4.94
N SER A 65 22.79 4.13 -4.01
CA SER A 65 23.73 3.04 -4.28
C SER A 65 23.07 1.68 -4.51
N VAL A 66 21.76 1.55 -4.29
CA VAL A 66 21.00 0.32 -4.55
C VAL A 66 20.18 0.41 -5.85
N ALA A 67 20.28 1.51 -6.59
CA ALA A 67 19.62 1.64 -7.89
C ALA A 67 20.28 0.76 -8.95
N HIS A 68 19.45 0.00 -9.67
CA HIS A 68 19.87 -0.86 -10.78
C HIS A 68 19.85 -0.12 -12.14
N ALA A 69 19.11 0.99 -12.21
CA ALA A 69 19.06 1.91 -13.34
C ALA A 69 18.78 3.34 -12.85
N LEU A 70 19.06 4.34 -13.69
CA LEU A 70 18.86 5.76 -13.40
C LEU A 70 18.23 6.47 -14.60
N VAL A 71 17.13 7.18 -14.38
CA VAL A 71 16.57 8.06 -15.41
C VAL A 71 17.37 9.35 -15.43
N ILE A 72 18.17 9.57 -16.47
CA ILE A 72 18.96 10.79 -16.63
C ILE A 72 18.06 11.95 -17.03
N TYR A 73 17.12 11.70 -17.95
CA TYR A 73 16.25 12.72 -18.51
C TYR A 73 14.91 12.11 -18.92
N GLU A 74 13.82 12.74 -18.50
CA GLU A 74 12.48 12.40 -18.91
C GLU A 74 11.72 13.68 -19.28
N LYS A 75 11.00 13.64 -20.40
CA LYS A 75 10.17 14.76 -20.82
C LYS A 75 8.86 14.30 -21.45
N GLY A 76 7.77 14.89 -20.97
CA GLY A 76 6.43 14.78 -21.54
C GLY A 76 5.93 16.12 -22.05
N PHE A 77 5.21 16.09 -23.16
CA PHE A 77 4.46 17.24 -23.66
C PHE A 77 3.08 16.75 -24.13
N THR A 78 2.02 17.29 -23.54
CA THR A 78 0.64 16.95 -23.88
C THR A 78 -0.11 18.14 -24.40
N GLU A 79 -0.77 17.98 -25.54
CA GLU A 79 -1.62 18.98 -26.18
C GLU A 79 -2.90 18.36 -26.73
N ILE A 80 -3.89 19.20 -27.01
CA ILE A 80 -4.99 18.88 -27.93
C ILE A 80 -4.53 19.32 -29.31
N ASP A 81 -4.43 18.38 -30.25
CA ASP A 81 -3.77 18.56 -31.54
C ASP A 81 -4.80 18.53 -32.68
N ASP A 82 -4.90 19.60 -33.45
CA ASP A 82 -5.84 19.70 -34.58
C ASP A 82 -5.45 18.81 -35.77
N ASP A 83 -4.16 18.51 -35.95
CA ASP A 83 -3.69 17.58 -36.98
C ASP A 83 -4.07 16.12 -36.66
N GLU A 84 -4.32 15.81 -35.38
CA GLU A 84 -4.75 14.49 -34.90
C GLU A 84 -6.23 14.50 -34.50
N GLU A 85 -7.07 15.19 -35.26
CA GLU A 85 -8.54 15.23 -35.09
C GLU A 85 -8.98 15.76 -33.70
N TYR A 86 -8.22 16.70 -33.13
CA TYR A 86 -8.43 17.24 -31.78
C TYR A 86 -8.31 16.20 -30.65
N ASN A 87 -7.61 15.10 -30.91
CA ASN A 87 -7.27 14.12 -29.88
C ASN A 87 -6.18 14.66 -28.95
N LEU A 88 -6.08 14.06 -27.78
CA LEU A 88 -4.99 14.33 -26.84
C LEU A 88 -3.70 13.67 -27.35
N VAL A 89 -2.67 14.45 -27.62
CA VAL A 89 -1.38 13.96 -28.10
C VAL A 89 -0.34 14.15 -27.00
N THR A 90 0.22 13.05 -26.53
CA THR A 90 1.33 13.05 -25.57
C THR A 90 2.62 12.61 -26.26
N LYS A 91 3.56 13.54 -26.40
CA LYS A 91 4.94 13.30 -26.84
C LYS A 91 5.76 12.93 -25.61
N TYR A 92 6.33 11.74 -25.58
CA TYR A 92 7.13 11.22 -24.47
C TYR A 92 8.55 10.91 -24.95
N ILE A 93 9.56 11.24 -24.14
CA ILE A 93 10.93 10.81 -24.33
C ILE A 93 11.60 10.55 -22.97
N ILE A 94 12.39 9.49 -22.92
CA ILE A 94 13.16 9.13 -21.73
C ILE A 94 14.55 8.60 -22.12
N LYS A 95 15.55 8.94 -21.30
CA LYS A 95 16.93 8.46 -21.37
C LYS A 95 17.29 7.81 -20.03
N ILE A 96 17.59 6.51 -20.06
CA ILE A 96 17.84 5.69 -18.88
C ILE A 96 19.26 5.10 -18.97
N LYS A 97 20.01 5.23 -17.88
CA LYS A 97 21.28 4.54 -17.67
C LYS A 97 21.04 3.19 -17.02
N ILE A 98 21.61 2.13 -17.59
CA ILE A 98 21.64 0.80 -17.00
C ILE A 98 22.91 0.66 -16.14
N LEU A 99 22.76 0.39 -14.85
CA LEU A 99 23.88 0.35 -13.90
C LEU A 99 24.41 -1.07 -13.71
N ASP A 100 23.53 -2.07 -13.69
CA ASP A 100 23.93 -3.47 -13.50
C ASP A 100 23.03 -4.46 -14.26
N LYS A 101 23.23 -5.76 -14.00
CA LYS A 101 22.47 -6.85 -14.64
C LYS A 101 20.98 -6.82 -14.31
N GLN A 102 20.61 -6.46 -13.09
CA GLN A 102 19.21 -6.37 -12.71
C GLN A 102 18.53 -5.22 -13.49
N GLY A 103 19.24 -4.11 -13.68
CA GLY A 103 18.76 -3.00 -14.52
C GLY A 103 18.54 -3.41 -15.98
N VAL A 104 19.32 -4.35 -16.51
CA VAL A 104 19.07 -4.95 -17.83
C VAL A 104 17.75 -5.72 -17.83
N GLU A 105 17.55 -6.59 -16.84
CA GLU A 105 16.34 -7.42 -16.73
C GLU A 105 15.07 -6.59 -16.59
N ASP A 106 15.14 -5.51 -15.80
CA ASP A 106 13.98 -4.66 -15.49
C ASP A 106 13.65 -3.67 -16.62
N GLU A 107 14.66 -3.05 -17.24
CA GLU A 107 14.46 -1.89 -18.13
C GLU A 107 14.64 -2.19 -19.63
N ALA A 108 15.27 -3.31 -20.01
CA ALA A 108 15.50 -3.60 -21.43
C ALA A 108 14.19 -3.92 -22.19
N THR A 109 13.13 -4.34 -21.49
CA THR A 109 11.82 -4.62 -22.09
C THR A 109 10.78 -3.60 -21.62
N VAL A 110 10.36 -2.73 -22.54
CA VAL A 110 9.42 -1.65 -22.25
C VAL A 110 8.00 -2.09 -22.61
N LYS A 111 7.05 -1.78 -21.72
CA LYS A 111 5.61 -2.04 -21.90
C LYS A 111 4.84 -0.73 -21.80
N ILE A 112 4.14 -0.35 -22.87
CA ILE A 112 3.33 0.87 -22.93
C ILE A 112 1.85 0.45 -22.96
N PRO A 113 1.08 0.70 -21.89
CA PRO A 113 -0.35 0.47 -21.88
C PRO A 113 -1.09 1.57 -22.65
N LEU A 114 -2.07 1.17 -23.45
CA LEU A 114 -2.98 2.00 -24.23
C LEU A 114 -4.41 1.63 -23.83
N SER A 115 -5.25 2.61 -23.58
CA SER A 115 -6.61 2.42 -23.08
C SER A 115 -7.59 2.10 -24.22
N ILE A 116 -8.59 1.27 -23.95
CA ILE A 116 -9.71 0.98 -24.86
C ILE A 116 -11.01 1.34 -24.15
N ALA A 117 -11.93 1.99 -24.86
CA ALA A 117 -13.31 2.18 -24.44
C ALA A 117 -14.25 1.58 -25.50
N TYR A 118 -15.21 0.78 -25.03
CA TYR A 118 -16.18 0.09 -25.90
C TYR A 118 -17.53 0.83 -25.98
N ASP A 119 -17.64 2.02 -25.38
CA ASP A 119 -18.87 2.80 -25.39
C ASP A 119 -19.00 3.61 -26.69
N ASN A 120 -19.88 3.15 -27.60
CA ASN A 120 -20.24 3.79 -28.88
C ASN A 120 -19.16 3.78 -29.98
N GLY A 121 -18.56 2.60 -30.21
CA GLY A 121 -17.57 2.35 -31.26
C GLY A 121 -16.21 2.10 -30.63
N ASP A 122 -15.49 1.08 -31.10
CA ASP A 122 -14.19 0.67 -30.56
C ASP A 122 -13.19 1.83 -30.65
N THR A 123 -13.11 2.64 -29.58
CA THR A 123 -12.19 3.77 -29.48
C THR A 123 -11.02 3.35 -28.62
N GLN A 124 -9.81 3.63 -29.09
CA GLN A 124 -8.59 3.18 -28.44
C GLN A 124 -7.52 4.24 -28.55
N GLU A 125 -6.63 4.28 -27.55
CA GLU A 125 -5.39 5.02 -27.68
C GLU A 125 -4.48 4.34 -28.71
N THR A 126 -3.73 5.14 -29.46
CA THR A 126 -2.78 4.64 -30.46
C THR A 126 -1.38 5.17 -30.20
N LEU A 127 -0.39 4.44 -30.69
CA LEU A 127 1.03 4.79 -30.57
C LEU A 127 1.59 5.09 -31.96
N LYS A 128 2.15 6.28 -32.13
CA LYS A 128 2.90 6.71 -33.33
C LYS A 128 4.33 7.08 -32.97
N ASP A 129 5.18 7.19 -33.99
CA ASP A 129 6.55 7.68 -33.89
C ASP A 129 7.39 7.02 -32.77
N LEU A 130 7.15 5.71 -32.55
CA LEU A 130 7.94 4.94 -31.59
C LEU A 130 9.36 4.76 -32.12
N GLU A 131 10.31 5.35 -31.42
CA GLU A 131 11.74 5.15 -31.61
C GLU A 131 12.35 4.63 -30.31
N ALA A 132 13.17 3.59 -30.38
CA ALA A 132 13.94 3.12 -29.24
C ALA A 132 15.30 2.62 -29.69
N ALA A 133 16.33 2.93 -28.91
CA ALA A 133 17.68 2.48 -29.19
C ALA A 133 18.52 2.30 -27.93
N ASN A 134 19.39 1.31 -27.99
CA ASN A 134 20.47 1.10 -27.05
C ASN A 134 21.74 1.84 -27.53
N TYR A 135 22.45 2.48 -26.63
CA TYR A 135 23.70 3.19 -26.89
C TYR A 135 24.82 2.60 -26.03
N LYS A 136 25.96 2.35 -26.67
CA LYS A 136 27.15 1.78 -26.04
C LYS A 136 28.39 2.60 -26.31
N TRP A 137 29.38 2.51 -25.43
CA TRP A 137 30.73 2.98 -25.70
C TRP A 137 31.62 1.85 -26.21
N VAL A 138 31.98 1.87 -27.50
CA VAL A 138 32.80 0.84 -28.14
C VAL A 138 33.94 1.49 -28.93
N ASN A 139 35.17 1.03 -28.73
CA ASN A 139 36.36 1.47 -29.47
C ASN A 139 36.55 3.00 -29.56
N GLY A 140 36.17 3.74 -28.50
CA GLY A 140 36.34 5.19 -28.44
C GLY A 140 35.21 6.00 -29.09
N GLY A 141 34.08 5.38 -29.44
CA GLY A 141 32.91 6.05 -29.99
C GLY A 141 31.59 5.51 -29.45
N ILE A 142 30.51 6.24 -29.75
CA ILE A 142 29.13 5.85 -29.40
C ILE A 142 28.57 4.98 -30.52
N VAL A 143 28.13 3.77 -30.17
CA VAL A 143 27.43 2.86 -31.09
C VAL A 143 25.95 2.82 -30.71
N LYS A 144 25.07 3.07 -31.68
CA LYS A 144 23.60 3.05 -31.51
C LYS A 144 23.03 1.79 -32.17
N LYS A 145 22.21 1.03 -31.45
CA LYS A 145 21.42 -0.10 -31.98
C LYS A 145 19.94 0.15 -31.74
N SER A 146 19.21 0.48 -32.79
CA SER A 146 17.75 0.72 -32.73
C SER A 146 16.95 -0.57 -32.85
N ILE A 147 15.75 -0.57 -32.28
CA ILE A 147 14.73 -1.56 -32.63
C ILE A 147 14.20 -1.31 -34.06
N SER A 148 13.70 -2.35 -34.70
CA SER A 148 12.86 -2.24 -35.90
C SER A 148 11.36 -2.30 -35.54
N LYS A 149 10.49 -1.86 -36.45
CA LYS A 149 9.04 -1.83 -36.20
C LYS A 149 8.44 -3.22 -35.98
N GLU A 150 9.06 -4.24 -36.57
CA GLU A 150 8.65 -5.65 -36.48
C GLU A 150 8.93 -6.25 -35.09
N GLN A 151 9.76 -5.60 -34.28
CA GLN A 151 10.09 -6.03 -32.91
C GLN A 151 9.11 -5.50 -31.85
N VAL A 152 8.04 -4.82 -32.26
CA VAL A 152 7.01 -4.27 -31.37
C VAL A 152 5.80 -5.21 -31.38
N TYR A 153 5.52 -5.80 -30.22
CA TYR A 153 4.42 -6.74 -30.02
C TYR A 153 3.22 -6.04 -29.36
N SER A 154 2.02 -6.58 -29.60
CA SER A 154 0.79 -6.11 -28.97
C SER A 154 0.06 -7.24 -28.28
N LYS A 155 -0.38 -6.99 -27.06
CA LYS A 155 -1.29 -7.88 -26.33
C LYS A 155 -2.52 -7.08 -25.93
N GLU A 156 -3.68 -7.52 -26.39
CA GLU A 156 -4.96 -6.94 -26.00
C GLU A 156 -5.53 -7.64 -24.76
N THR A 157 -6.26 -6.87 -23.97
CA THR A 157 -7.00 -7.28 -22.76
C THR A 157 -8.35 -6.57 -22.77
N GLU A 158 -9.25 -6.88 -21.82
CA GLU A 158 -10.63 -6.36 -21.79
C GLU A 158 -10.75 -4.83 -21.82
N ASN A 159 -9.72 -4.06 -21.45
CA ASN A 159 -9.77 -2.59 -21.46
C ASN A 159 -8.46 -1.91 -21.89
N ARG A 160 -7.47 -2.69 -22.36
CA ARG A 160 -6.13 -2.16 -22.70
C ARG A 160 -5.47 -2.94 -23.83
N ILE A 161 -4.67 -2.23 -24.62
CA ILE A 161 -3.62 -2.78 -25.49
C ILE A 161 -2.26 -2.51 -24.85
N ILE A 162 -1.44 -3.53 -24.68
CA ILE A 162 -0.07 -3.40 -24.19
C ILE A 162 0.88 -3.52 -25.38
N LYS A 163 1.53 -2.42 -25.76
CA LYS A 163 2.64 -2.40 -26.73
C LYS A 163 3.92 -2.76 -26.01
N THR A 164 4.63 -3.79 -26.47
CA THR A 164 5.88 -4.28 -25.84
C THR A 164 7.00 -4.30 -26.85
N PHE A 165 8.19 -3.83 -26.47
CA PHE A 165 9.41 -3.98 -27.26
C PHE A 165 10.60 -4.23 -26.34
N THR A 166 11.61 -4.94 -26.85
CA THR A 166 12.85 -5.21 -26.13
C THR A 166 14.01 -4.57 -26.88
N LEU A 167 14.79 -3.75 -26.19
CA LEU A 167 15.98 -3.13 -26.75
C LEU A 167 17.06 -4.20 -26.98
N PRO A 168 17.72 -4.20 -28.15
CA PRO A 168 18.68 -5.23 -28.50
C PRO A 168 20.03 -5.02 -27.81
N ASP A 169 20.66 -6.13 -27.43
CA ASP A 169 22.01 -6.20 -26.86
C ASP A 169 22.21 -5.26 -25.66
N VAL A 170 21.23 -5.07 -24.76
CA VAL A 170 21.42 -4.21 -23.58
C VAL A 170 22.36 -4.89 -22.57
N GLU A 171 23.36 -4.16 -22.10
CA GLU A 171 24.31 -4.60 -21.08
C GLU A 171 24.46 -3.53 -19.98
N ALA A 172 25.02 -3.92 -18.83
CA ALA A 172 25.35 -2.98 -17.77
C ALA A 172 26.35 -1.91 -18.28
N GLY A 173 26.10 -0.64 -17.96
CA GLY A 173 26.86 0.50 -18.46
C GLY A 173 26.28 1.10 -19.75
N ASP A 174 25.31 0.48 -20.39
CA ASP A 174 24.65 1.06 -21.55
C ASP A 174 23.65 2.17 -21.18
N VAL A 175 23.25 2.96 -22.17
CA VAL A 175 22.15 3.93 -22.06
C VAL A 175 21.08 3.59 -23.07
N ILE A 176 19.84 3.44 -22.61
CA ILE A 176 18.68 3.26 -23.48
C ILE A 176 17.92 4.58 -23.61
N VAL A 177 17.44 4.87 -24.82
CA VAL A 177 16.57 6.01 -25.09
C VAL A 177 15.39 5.52 -25.89
N TYR A 178 14.19 5.93 -25.48
CA TYR A 178 13.00 5.73 -26.30
C TYR A 178 12.07 6.94 -26.23
N SER A 179 11.31 7.11 -27.30
CA SER A 179 10.31 8.16 -27.45
C SER A 179 9.13 7.67 -28.27
N TYR A 180 7.97 8.26 -28.03
CA TYR A 180 6.77 7.95 -28.80
C TYR A 180 5.76 9.11 -28.72
N LYS A 181 4.75 9.04 -29.59
CA LYS A 181 3.52 9.82 -29.49
C LYS A 181 2.36 8.90 -29.13
N LYS A 182 1.72 9.17 -28.00
CA LYS A 182 0.46 8.53 -27.62
C LYS A 182 -0.69 9.45 -28.02
N ILE A 183 -1.62 8.95 -28.82
CA ILE A 183 -2.80 9.68 -29.28
C ILE A 183 -4.01 9.07 -28.59
N SER A 184 -4.71 9.89 -27.81
CA SER A 184 -5.83 9.48 -26.98
C SER A 184 -7.10 10.22 -27.42
N PRO A 185 -8.15 9.50 -27.84
CA PRO A 185 -9.46 10.14 -28.09
C PRO A 185 -10.17 10.55 -26.80
N PHE A 186 -9.60 10.20 -25.64
CA PHE A 186 -10.22 10.38 -24.34
C PHE A 186 -9.86 11.72 -23.70
N ILE A 187 -10.27 12.82 -24.33
CA ILE A 187 -9.94 14.19 -23.89
C ILE A 187 -10.34 14.48 -22.44
N HIS A 188 -11.34 13.78 -21.89
CA HIS A 188 -11.75 13.89 -20.48
C HIS A 188 -10.72 13.35 -19.48
N TYR A 189 -9.84 12.45 -19.92
CA TYR A 189 -8.76 11.86 -19.13
C TYR A 189 -7.42 12.41 -19.59
N PHE A 190 -7.15 13.67 -19.24
CA PHE A 190 -5.88 14.31 -19.55
C PHE A 190 -4.71 13.55 -18.90
N GLU A 191 -3.54 13.54 -19.53
CA GLU A 191 -2.40 12.72 -19.10
C GLU A 191 -1.98 13.07 -17.66
N THR A 192 -1.94 12.06 -16.80
CA THR A 192 -1.30 12.17 -15.48
C THR A 192 0.20 12.01 -15.65
N TRP A 193 0.99 12.93 -15.08
CA TRP A 193 2.45 12.85 -15.16
C TRP A 193 3.06 12.36 -13.86
N ASP A 194 3.68 11.19 -13.88
CA ASP A 194 4.37 10.60 -12.74
C ASP A 194 5.83 11.08 -12.67
N PHE A 195 6.09 12.14 -11.91
CA PHE A 195 7.45 12.65 -11.68
C PHE A 195 8.33 11.62 -10.99
N GLN A 196 7.79 10.93 -9.99
CA GLN A 196 8.50 9.89 -9.24
C GLN A 196 8.15 8.51 -9.78
N SER A 197 9.13 7.61 -9.90
CA SER A 197 8.92 6.18 -10.20
C SER A 197 9.80 5.32 -9.29
N ASP A 198 9.80 4.01 -9.49
CA ASP A 198 10.72 3.05 -8.86
C ASP A 198 12.20 3.27 -9.21
N LEU A 199 12.49 4.00 -10.28
CA LEU A 199 13.83 4.49 -10.59
C LEU A 199 14.07 5.90 -10.03
N PRO A 200 15.28 6.20 -9.52
CA PRO A 200 15.66 7.59 -9.30
C PRO A 200 15.71 8.32 -10.65
N LYS A 201 15.41 9.63 -10.63
CA LYS A 201 15.47 10.48 -11.82
C LYS A 201 16.28 11.75 -11.54
N LEU A 202 17.22 12.10 -12.43
CA LEU A 202 17.94 13.37 -12.31
C LEU A 202 17.05 14.55 -12.73
N TYR A 203 16.28 14.37 -13.79
CA TYR A 203 15.40 15.39 -14.35
C TYR A 203 14.13 14.76 -14.94
N SER A 204 12.96 15.28 -14.55
CA SER A 204 11.68 14.98 -15.19
C SER A 204 10.91 16.28 -15.43
N GLU A 205 10.44 16.47 -16.65
CA GLU A 205 9.71 17.66 -17.09
C GLU A 205 8.39 17.27 -17.75
N PHE A 206 7.33 18.00 -17.44
CA PHE A 206 6.06 17.87 -18.11
C PHE A 206 5.54 19.23 -18.55
N THR A 207 5.07 19.31 -19.79
CA THR A 207 4.42 20.51 -20.32
C THR A 207 3.03 20.16 -20.79
N ALA A 208 2.03 20.87 -20.27
CA ALA A 208 0.65 20.78 -20.73
C ALA A 208 0.28 22.04 -21.51
N LYS A 209 -0.19 21.88 -22.74
CA LYS A 209 -0.75 22.97 -23.55
C LYS A 209 -2.26 22.76 -23.69
N ILE A 210 -3.03 23.59 -22.98
CA ILE A 210 -4.48 23.43 -22.84
C ILE A 210 -5.17 24.63 -23.48
N PRO A 211 -6.05 24.43 -24.48
CA PRO A 211 -6.85 25.51 -25.06
C PRO A 211 -7.82 26.13 -24.04
N ALA A 212 -8.06 27.43 -24.14
CA ALA A 212 -8.83 28.21 -23.16
C ALA A 212 -10.31 27.78 -22.98
N ASN A 213 -10.84 26.99 -23.90
CA ASN A 213 -12.19 26.42 -23.80
C ASN A 213 -12.23 25.11 -23.01
N TYR A 214 -11.08 24.62 -22.51
CA TYR A 214 -10.99 23.53 -21.56
C TYR A 214 -10.40 24.03 -20.24
N GLU A 215 -11.03 23.65 -19.15
CA GLU A 215 -10.58 23.97 -17.80
C GLU A 215 -10.35 22.67 -17.04
N TYR A 216 -9.17 22.53 -16.42
CA TYR A 216 -8.81 21.38 -15.60
C TYR A 216 -8.33 21.83 -14.22
N PHE A 217 -8.73 21.10 -13.18
CA PHE A 217 -8.08 21.17 -11.89
C PHE A 217 -6.75 20.42 -11.96
N THR A 218 -5.66 21.12 -11.66
CA THR A 218 -4.33 20.53 -11.60
C THR A 218 -3.97 20.29 -10.14
N THR A 219 -3.67 19.05 -9.78
CA THR A 219 -3.30 18.66 -8.41
C THR A 219 -1.95 17.97 -8.40
N LEU A 220 -0.99 18.54 -7.65
CA LEU A 220 0.25 17.86 -7.30
C LEU A 220 -0.03 16.91 -6.12
N VAL A 221 0.19 15.62 -6.35
CA VAL A 221 0.11 14.55 -5.34
C VAL A 221 1.53 14.16 -4.93
N GLY A 222 1.69 13.67 -3.70
CA GLY A 222 2.99 13.26 -3.15
C GLY A 222 3.66 14.34 -2.31
N THR A 223 4.86 14.03 -1.79
CA THR A 223 5.59 14.90 -0.85
C THR A 223 6.70 15.72 -1.52
N LEU A 224 7.10 15.38 -2.74
CA LEU A 224 8.12 16.11 -3.49
C LEU A 224 7.56 17.41 -4.06
N LYS A 225 8.41 18.42 -4.14
CA LYS A 225 8.06 19.76 -4.63
C LYS A 225 8.57 19.95 -6.06
N LEU A 226 7.90 20.82 -6.79
CA LEU A 226 8.34 21.26 -8.11
C LEU A 226 9.54 22.20 -7.97
N ASP A 227 10.55 22.00 -8.82
CA ASP A 227 11.68 22.93 -9.01
C ASP A 227 11.33 24.04 -10.00
N THR A 228 10.37 23.80 -10.89
CA THR A 228 9.92 24.76 -11.90
C THR A 228 8.42 24.64 -12.09
N GLU A 229 7.76 25.79 -12.14
CA GLU A 229 6.35 25.97 -12.52
C GLU A 229 6.27 27.28 -13.32
N GLU A 230 6.16 27.16 -14.63
CA GLU A 230 6.16 28.29 -15.57
C GLU A 230 4.88 28.24 -16.42
N THR A 231 4.13 29.34 -16.46
CA THR A 231 2.90 29.45 -17.27
C THR A 231 3.07 30.55 -18.30
N GLU A 232 2.69 30.26 -19.54
CA GLU A 232 2.60 31.23 -20.62
C GLU A 232 1.27 31.10 -21.37
N VAL A 233 0.82 32.21 -21.96
CA VAL A 233 -0.36 32.24 -22.83
C VAL A 233 0.11 32.29 -24.27
N LEU A 234 -0.34 31.32 -25.06
CA LEU A 234 -0.07 31.23 -26.49
C LEU A 234 -1.28 31.71 -27.26
N GLU A 235 -1.18 32.86 -27.91
CA GLU A 235 -2.27 33.41 -28.71
C GLU A 235 -2.56 32.53 -29.93
N ARG A 236 -3.84 32.30 -30.23
CA ARG A 236 -4.32 31.63 -31.44
C ARG A 236 -3.69 30.24 -31.68
N CYS A 237 -3.46 29.49 -30.62
CA CYS A 237 -2.74 28.22 -30.62
C CYS A 237 -3.47 27.03 -31.27
N LEU A 238 -4.81 27.08 -31.35
CA LEU A 238 -5.64 25.95 -31.82
C LEU A 238 -6.81 26.49 -32.66
N SER A 239 -6.95 26.00 -33.89
CA SER A 239 -8.03 26.38 -34.79
C SER A 239 -9.10 25.29 -34.84
N MET A 240 -10.29 25.53 -34.28
CA MET A 240 -11.38 24.54 -34.27
C MET A 240 -12.36 24.73 -35.44
N GLY A 241 -12.09 24.05 -36.56
CA GLY A 241 -13.02 23.89 -37.68
C GLY A 241 -13.53 25.17 -38.34
N ILE A 242 -14.82 25.20 -38.72
CA ILE A 242 -15.45 26.25 -39.56
C ILE A 242 -15.57 27.61 -38.84
N SER A 243 -15.36 27.65 -37.51
CA SER A 243 -15.32 28.89 -36.72
C SER A 243 -13.97 29.59 -36.91
N ARG A 244 -13.99 30.86 -37.37
CA ARG A 244 -12.79 31.62 -37.79
C ARG A 244 -11.93 32.17 -36.65
N ASN A 245 -12.23 31.85 -35.38
CA ASN A 245 -11.49 32.36 -34.24
C ASN A 245 -10.71 31.21 -33.56
N PRO A 246 -9.39 31.16 -33.76
CA PRO A 246 -8.52 30.28 -33.00
C PRO A 246 -8.66 30.55 -31.50
N ALA A 247 -8.60 29.50 -30.69
CA ALA A 247 -8.50 29.61 -29.25
C ALA A 247 -7.06 29.94 -28.84
N ASP A 248 -6.91 30.71 -27.76
CA ASP A 248 -5.63 30.84 -27.06
C ASP A 248 -5.40 29.59 -26.21
N CYS A 249 -4.14 29.29 -25.88
CA CYS A 249 -3.78 28.17 -25.01
C CYS A 249 -3.06 28.71 -23.78
N ILE A 250 -3.27 28.02 -22.67
CA ILE A 250 -2.38 28.10 -21.50
C ILE A 250 -1.39 26.96 -21.63
N GLN A 251 -0.11 27.29 -21.75
CA GLN A 251 0.98 26.32 -21.68
C GLN A 251 1.61 26.41 -20.30
N THR A 252 1.63 25.30 -19.57
CA THR A 252 2.28 25.23 -18.25
C THR A 252 3.34 24.15 -18.25
N LYS A 253 4.55 24.53 -17.85
CA LYS A 253 5.71 23.67 -17.69
C LYS A 253 5.97 23.42 -16.21
N TYR A 254 6.16 22.16 -15.88
CA TYR A 254 6.49 21.65 -14.57
C TYR A 254 7.78 20.84 -14.64
N ALA A 255 8.68 20.99 -13.67
CA ALA A 255 9.87 20.13 -13.59
C ALA A 255 10.24 19.80 -12.15
N MET A 256 10.85 18.62 -11.98
CA MET A 256 11.49 18.18 -10.75
C MET A 256 12.91 17.68 -11.05
N LYS A 257 13.82 17.89 -10.10
CA LYS A 257 15.24 17.50 -10.17
C LYS A 257 15.61 16.61 -9.00
N ASN A 258 16.59 15.73 -9.20
CA ASN A 258 17.13 14.83 -8.17
C ASN A 258 16.02 14.07 -7.43
N ILE A 259 15.11 13.48 -8.21
CA ILE A 259 13.93 12.77 -7.76
C ILE A 259 14.37 11.41 -7.21
N PRO A 260 14.20 11.12 -5.91
CA PRO A 260 14.52 9.80 -5.37
C PRO A 260 13.55 8.75 -5.90
N ALA A 261 14.03 7.51 -6.02
CA ALA A 261 13.18 6.37 -6.29
C ALA A 261 12.06 6.26 -5.24
N PHE A 262 10.84 5.98 -5.70
CA PHE A 262 9.73 5.59 -4.85
C PHE A 262 9.94 4.14 -4.41
N ARG A 263 10.04 3.92 -3.10
CA ARG A 263 10.17 2.59 -2.51
C ARG A 263 8.90 2.26 -1.74
N THR A 264 8.30 1.11 -2.06
CA THR A 264 7.15 0.61 -1.31
C THR A 264 7.62 0.19 0.09
N GLU A 265 6.95 0.69 1.12
CA GLU A 265 7.26 0.36 2.51
C GLU A 265 6.22 -0.62 3.06
N ALA A 266 6.64 -1.58 3.89
CA ALA A 266 5.71 -2.52 4.53
C ALA A 266 4.63 -1.77 5.32
N TYR A 267 3.38 -2.22 5.23
CA TYR A 267 2.19 -1.57 5.83
C TYR A 267 1.89 -0.16 5.29
N MET A 268 2.36 0.21 4.11
CA MET A 268 1.87 1.41 3.41
C MET A 268 0.46 1.15 2.87
N THR A 269 -0.44 2.14 2.94
CA THR A 269 -1.82 2.00 2.43
C THR A 269 -1.87 1.72 0.93
N SER A 270 -1.28 2.62 0.12
CA SER A 270 -1.13 2.46 -1.33
C SER A 270 -0.05 3.41 -1.84
N ALA A 271 0.79 2.92 -2.77
CA ALA A 271 1.79 3.73 -3.45
C ALA A 271 1.17 4.93 -4.19
N TYR A 272 -0.06 4.75 -4.71
CA TYR A 272 -0.78 5.75 -5.48
C TYR A 272 -0.99 7.08 -4.72
N ASN A 273 -1.09 7.01 -3.38
CA ASN A 273 -1.32 8.17 -2.53
C ASN A 273 -0.07 9.04 -2.32
N PHE A 274 1.11 8.46 -2.49
CA PHE A 274 2.36 9.08 -2.04
C PHE A 274 3.38 9.32 -3.15
N GLN A 275 3.29 8.57 -4.25
CA GLN A 275 4.13 8.76 -5.42
C GLN A 275 3.86 10.13 -6.05
N SER A 276 4.92 10.93 -6.20
CA SER A 276 4.78 12.31 -6.64
C SER A 276 4.38 12.40 -8.11
N ARG A 277 3.22 13.01 -8.37
CA ARG A 277 2.60 13.08 -9.70
C ARG A 277 1.72 14.31 -9.86
N LEU A 278 1.50 14.71 -11.10
CA LEU A 278 0.58 15.78 -11.47
C LEU A 278 -0.69 15.19 -12.10
N LYS A 279 -1.84 15.43 -11.47
CA LYS A 279 -3.14 14.99 -11.97
C LYS A 279 -3.92 16.15 -12.57
N TYR A 280 -4.62 15.85 -13.66
CA TYR A 280 -5.55 16.76 -14.30
C TYR A 280 -6.95 16.18 -14.25
N GLU A 281 -7.88 16.92 -13.65
CA GLU A 281 -9.28 16.56 -13.57
C GLU A 281 -10.10 17.61 -14.31
N MET A 282 -10.81 17.22 -15.37
CA MET A 282 -11.59 18.18 -16.17
C MET A 282 -12.66 18.86 -15.30
N ASN A 283 -12.66 20.19 -15.30
CA ASN A 283 -13.63 21.01 -14.59
C ASN A 283 -14.76 21.43 -15.53
N THR A 284 -14.42 22.07 -16.64
CA THR A 284 -15.38 22.69 -17.57
C THR A 284 -14.89 22.56 -19.01
N PHE A 285 -15.82 22.37 -19.94
CA PHE A 285 -15.61 22.55 -21.37
C PHE A 285 -16.60 23.57 -21.91
N THR A 286 -16.11 24.60 -22.57
CA THR A 286 -16.94 25.59 -23.25
C THR A 286 -17.03 25.24 -24.73
N ARG A 287 -18.22 24.89 -25.20
CA ARG A 287 -18.43 24.52 -26.59
C ARG A 287 -18.16 25.71 -27.50
N PRO A 288 -17.23 25.62 -28.46
CA PRO A 288 -16.84 26.76 -29.29
C PRO A 288 -17.94 27.29 -30.21
N SER A 289 -18.90 26.44 -30.60
CA SER A 289 -19.93 26.79 -31.58
C SER A 289 -20.97 27.77 -31.05
N ASP A 290 -21.26 27.75 -29.75
CA ASP A 290 -22.36 28.53 -29.14
C ASP A 290 -22.05 29.02 -27.71
N GLY A 291 -20.86 28.74 -27.19
CA GLY A 291 -20.45 29.14 -25.85
C GLY A 291 -21.11 28.33 -24.72
N TYR A 292 -21.78 27.22 -25.03
CA TYR A 292 -22.41 26.39 -24.01
C TYR A 292 -21.37 25.72 -23.10
N GLU A 293 -21.44 25.96 -21.79
CA GLU A 293 -20.56 25.32 -20.80
C GLU A 293 -21.08 23.94 -20.40
N VAL A 294 -20.24 22.92 -20.57
CA VAL A 294 -20.40 21.58 -19.98
C VAL A 294 -19.53 21.51 -18.75
N ARG A 295 -20.12 21.34 -17.56
CA ARG A 295 -19.40 21.20 -16.29
C ARG A 295 -19.22 19.72 -15.94
N PHE A 296 -17.99 19.34 -15.67
CA PHE A 296 -17.57 17.99 -15.30
C PHE A 296 -17.30 17.88 -13.80
N SER A 297 -16.77 18.94 -13.17
CA SER A 297 -16.73 19.02 -11.71
C SER A 297 -18.16 19.16 -11.20
N LYS A 298 -18.59 18.13 -10.47
CA LYS A 298 -19.96 17.95 -10.01
C LYS A 298 -20.04 18.42 -8.56
N SER A 299 -21.17 19.00 -8.15
CA SER A 299 -21.46 19.09 -6.72
C SER A 299 -21.78 17.69 -6.17
N TRP A 300 -21.74 17.51 -4.85
CA TRP A 300 -22.18 16.23 -4.26
C TRP A 300 -23.63 15.91 -4.60
N LYS A 301 -24.46 16.94 -4.82
CA LYS A 301 -25.84 16.78 -5.32
C LYS A 301 -25.86 16.20 -6.73
N ASP A 302 -25.01 16.70 -7.63
CA ASP A 302 -24.93 16.20 -9.01
C ASP A 302 -24.37 14.77 -9.06
N VAL A 303 -23.33 14.47 -8.27
CA VAL A 303 -22.80 13.10 -8.11
C VAL A 303 -23.88 12.15 -7.61
N ASN A 304 -24.61 12.53 -6.55
CA ASN A 304 -25.70 11.71 -6.02
C ASN A 304 -26.78 11.45 -7.08
N LYS A 305 -27.18 12.49 -7.82
CA LYS A 305 -28.20 12.40 -8.86
C LYS A 305 -27.75 11.45 -9.98
N GLU A 306 -26.52 11.58 -10.45
CA GLU A 306 -25.99 10.75 -11.53
C GLU A 306 -25.90 9.27 -11.15
N ILE A 307 -25.39 8.97 -9.96
CA ILE A 307 -25.33 7.60 -9.45
C ILE A 307 -26.74 7.00 -9.33
N ARG A 308 -27.72 7.80 -8.89
CA ARG A 308 -29.11 7.36 -8.75
C ARG A 308 -29.81 7.14 -10.08
N ASP A 309 -29.53 7.99 -11.08
CA ASP A 309 -30.13 7.89 -12.40
C ASP A 309 -29.54 6.74 -13.25
N HIS A 310 -28.32 6.31 -12.93
CA HIS A 310 -27.62 5.25 -13.65
C HIS A 310 -28.41 3.92 -13.63
N LEU A 311 -28.58 3.32 -14.81
CA LEU A 311 -29.41 2.12 -15.00
C LEU A 311 -28.88 0.90 -14.23
N GLY A 312 -27.57 0.69 -14.26
CA GLY A 312 -26.88 -0.41 -13.57
C GLY A 312 -26.66 -0.19 -12.08
N ILE A 313 -26.95 1.01 -11.55
CA ILE A 313 -26.66 1.35 -10.15
C ILE A 313 -27.95 1.77 -9.43
N GLY A 314 -28.32 3.05 -9.47
CA GLY A 314 -29.42 3.57 -8.66
C GLY A 314 -30.77 2.95 -8.98
N LYS A 315 -31.06 2.66 -10.25
CA LYS A 315 -32.30 1.95 -10.60
C LYS A 315 -32.37 0.53 -10.04
N GLN A 316 -31.23 -0.14 -9.88
CA GLN A 316 -31.20 -1.47 -9.23
C GLN A 316 -31.57 -1.35 -7.74
N TRP A 317 -31.11 -0.31 -7.06
CA TRP A 317 -31.39 -0.08 -5.63
C TRP A 317 -32.85 0.19 -5.32
N ASP A 318 -33.55 0.83 -6.26
CA ASP A 318 -34.91 1.32 -6.04
C ASP A 318 -35.99 0.46 -6.72
N LYS A 319 -35.67 -0.24 -7.82
CA LYS A 319 -36.67 -0.89 -8.69
C LYS A 319 -36.40 -2.35 -9.03
N ALA A 320 -35.27 -2.93 -8.63
CA ALA A 320 -35.03 -4.34 -8.91
C ALA A 320 -36.09 -5.21 -8.22
N ASP A 321 -36.63 -6.17 -8.96
CA ASP A 321 -37.55 -7.16 -8.43
C ASP A 321 -36.75 -8.20 -7.63
N VAL A 322 -37.10 -8.32 -6.36
CA VAL A 322 -36.52 -9.27 -5.40
C VAL A 322 -37.61 -10.02 -4.65
N GLU A 323 -38.85 -9.98 -5.16
CA GLU A 323 -39.97 -10.69 -4.55
C GLU A 323 -39.68 -12.20 -4.51
N GLY A 324 -39.88 -12.81 -3.34
CA GLY A 324 -39.65 -14.24 -3.14
C GLY A 324 -38.18 -14.69 -3.13
N VAL A 325 -37.21 -13.77 -3.23
CA VAL A 325 -35.79 -14.10 -3.13
C VAL A 325 -35.44 -14.58 -1.71
N LEU A 326 -35.99 -13.93 -0.68
CA LEU A 326 -35.78 -14.36 0.70
C LEU A 326 -36.69 -15.55 1.07
N PRO A 327 -36.15 -16.61 1.70
CA PRO A 327 -36.97 -17.67 2.27
C PRO A 327 -37.96 -17.14 3.31
N GLU A 328 -39.15 -17.73 3.38
CA GLU A 328 -40.19 -17.37 4.36
C GLU A 328 -39.70 -17.44 5.81
N ALA A 329 -38.79 -18.38 6.10
CA ALA A 329 -38.14 -18.51 7.41
C ALA A 329 -37.30 -17.29 7.83
N ILE A 330 -36.92 -16.42 6.88
CA ILE A 330 -36.20 -15.18 7.13
C ILE A 330 -37.17 -13.99 7.04
N SER A 331 -37.99 -13.90 5.99
CA SER A 331 -38.87 -12.74 5.77
C SER A 331 -39.97 -12.60 6.82
N SER A 332 -40.44 -13.71 7.42
CA SER A 332 -41.44 -13.68 8.49
C SER A 332 -40.92 -13.21 9.86
N LEU A 333 -39.60 -13.05 10.02
CA LEU A 333 -39.01 -12.59 11.28
C LEU A 333 -39.30 -11.09 11.54
N PRO A 334 -39.29 -10.65 12.81
CA PRO A 334 -39.32 -9.22 13.12
C PRO A 334 -38.08 -8.51 12.59
N ASN A 335 -38.22 -7.22 12.25
CA ASN A 335 -37.13 -6.40 11.74
C ASN A 335 -36.16 -5.96 12.86
N ASP A 336 -35.36 -6.90 13.32
CA ASP A 336 -34.32 -6.72 14.33
C ASP A 336 -32.94 -7.19 13.83
N LEU A 337 -31.97 -7.28 14.75
CA LEU A 337 -30.59 -7.65 14.43
C LEU A 337 -30.48 -9.09 13.95
N GLU A 338 -31.34 -10.00 14.44
CA GLU A 338 -31.31 -11.41 14.03
C GLU A 338 -31.74 -11.54 12.57
N LYS A 339 -32.86 -10.92 12.20
CA LYS A 339 -33.30 -10.90 10.80
C LYS A 339 -32.26 -10.22 9.91
N ALA A 340 -31.67 -9.12 10.39
CA ALA A 340 -30.66 -8.40 9.62
C ALA A 340 -29.43 -9.27 9.29
N ARG A 341 -28.93 -10.03 10.28
CA ARG A 341 -27.83 -11.00 10.09
C ARG A 341 -28.22 -12.14 9.17
N LYS A 342 -29.43 -12.69 9.32
CA LYS A 342 -29.91 -13.78 8.44
C LYS A 342 -30.01 -13.35 6.97
N ILE A 343 -30.50 -12.14 6.69
CA ILE A 343 -30.51 -11.59 5.32
C ILE A 343 -29.08 -11.47 4.79
N TYR A 344 -28.16 -10.93 5.58
CA TYR A 344 -26.76 -10.78 5.20
C TYR A 344 -26.09 -12.12 4.84
N HIS A 345 -26.20 -13.11 5.73
CA HIS A 345 -25.62 -14.43 5.50
C HIS A 345 -26.32 -15.18 4.37
N PHE A 346 -27.64 -15.04 4.21
CA PHE A 346 -28.34 -15.59 3.04
C PHE A 346 -27.74 -15.10 1.72
N VAL A 347 -27.41 -13.80 1.62
CA VAL A 347 -26.77 -13.25 0.42
C VAL A 347 -25.36 -13.83 0.23
N GLN A 348 -24.54 -13.88 1.28
CA GLN A 348 -23.18 -14.47 1.24
C GLN A 348 -23.19 -15.96 0.84
N ASP A 349 -24.19 -16.71 1.28
CA ASP A 349 -24.28 -18.16 1.05
C ASP A 349 -24.85 -18.49 -0.33
N SER A 350 -25.79 -17.67 -0.81
CA SER A 350 -26.52 -17.92 -2.07
C SER A 350 -25.81 -17.35 -3.29
N TYR A 351 -24.97 -16.32 -3.12
CA TYR A 351 -24.35 -15.59 -4.22
C TYR A 351 -22.86 -15.39 -3.99
N SER A 352 -22.08 -15.29 -5.07
CA SER A 352 -20.63 -15.15 -5.00
C SER A 352 -20.11 -13.93 -5.75
N TRP A 353 -19.14 -13.25 -5.14
CA TRP A 353 -18.39 -12.19 -5.81
C TRP A 353 -17.44 -12.78 -6.85
N ASN A 354 -17.45 -12.22 -8.06
CA ASN A 354 -16.65 -12.71 -9.19
C ASN A 354 -15.23 -12.09 -9.29
N GLY A 355 -14.79 -11.36 -8.26
CA GLY A 355 -13.49 -10.68 -8.25
C GLY A 355 -13.47 -9.30 -8.90
N ARG A 356 -14.55 -8.89 -9.58
CA ARG A 356 -14.61 -7.59 -10.28
C ARG A 356 -15.06 -6.46 -9.37
N MET A 357 -14.39 -5.31 -9.49
CA MET A 357 -14.60 -4.11 -8.66
C MET A 357 -15.30 -2.97 -9.41
N GLU A 358 -15.61 -3.13 -10.70
CA GLU A 358 -16.22 -2.05 -11.46
C GLU A 358 -17.58 -1.68 -10.85
N ILE A 359 -17.79 -0.40 -10.58
CA ILE A 359 -19.06 0.11 -10.06
C ILE A 359 -19.98 0.63 -11.17
N TYR A 360 -19.43 0.94 -12.35
CA TYR A 360 -20.16 1.37 -13.54
C TYR A 360 -20.13 0.22 -14.56
N ASN A 361 -21.12 -0.66 -14.51
CA ASN A 361 -21.32 -1.69 -15.53
C ASN A 361 -22.80 -2.09 -15.65
N ASP A 362 -23.08 -2.98 -16.59
CA ASP A 362 -24.44 -3.43 -16.93
C ASP A 362 -24.89 -4.70 -16.21
N ILE A 363 -24.11 -5.25 -15.25
CA ILE A 363 -24.52 -6.46 -14.53
C ILE A 363 -25.65 -6.10 -13.55
N THR A 364 -26.85 -6.58 -13.83
CA THR A 364 -28.05 -6.26 -13.03
C THR A 364 -28.27 -7.26 -11.89
N ILE A 365 -29.10 -6.88 -10.90
CA ILE A 365 -29.50 -7.81 -9.83
C ILE A 365 -30.17 -9.06 -10.43
N LYS A 366 -30.93 -8.91 -11.51
CA LYS A 366 -31.55 -10.03 -12.22
C LYS A 366 -30.51 -11.02 -12.76
N ASP A 367 -29.40 -10.52 -13.31
CA ASP A 367 -28.32 -11.36 -13.81
C ASP A 367 -27.67 -12.13 -12.66
N LEU A 368 -27.38 -11.45 -11.54
CA LEU A 368 -26.89 -12.07 -10.31
C LEU A 368 -27.82 -13.18 -9.79
N LEU A 369 -29.13 -12.92 -9.73
CA LEU A 369 -30.13 -13.91 -9.29
C LEU A 369 -30.14 -15.15 -10.20
N SER A 370 -29.92 -14.97 -11.51
CA SER A 370 -29.91 -16.07 -12.48
C SER A 370 -28.59 -16.85 -12.53
N GLN A 371 -27.46 -16.18 -12.34
CA GLN A 371 -26.11 -16.75 -12.51
C GLN A 371 -25.49 -17.21 -11.18
N GLY A 372 -25.98 -16.71 -10.05
CA GLY A 372 -25.39 -16.97 -8.73
C GLY A 372 -24.10 -16.20 -8.46
N SER A 373 -23.63 -15.36 -9.40
CA SER A 373 -22.39 -14.59 -9.26
C SER A 373 -22.49 -13.20 -9.86
N GLY A 374 -21.81 -12.22 -9.26
CA GLY A 374 -21.75 -10.83 -9.74
C GLY A 374 -20.55 -10.07 -9.20
N ASN A 375 -20.39 -8.81 -9.64
CA ASN A 375 -19.35 -7.92 -9.14
C ASN A 375 -19.72 -7.33 -7.75
N ILE A 376 -18.85 -6.49 -7.20
CA ILE A 376 -19.10 -5.85 -5.89
C ILE A 376 -20.37 -5.00 -5.88
N MET A 377 -20.62 -4.24 -6.96
CA MET A 377 -21.77 -3.34 -7.07
C MET A 377 -23.08 -4.12 -7.03
N THR A 378 -23.26 -5.10 -7.90
CA THR A 378 -24.49 -5.88 -8.01
C THR A 378 -24.78 -6.69 -6.76
N LEU A 379 -23.75 -7.32 -6.17
CA LEU A 379 -23.89 -8.14 -4.97
C LEU A 379 -24.36 -7.33 -3.76
N ASN A 380 -23.68 -6.21 -3.47
CA ASN A 380 -24.09 -5.34 -2.37
C ASN A 380 -25.38 -4.56 -2.71
N SER A 381 -25.72 -4.40 -3.99
CA SER A 381 -27.01 -3.83 -4.41
C SER A 381 -28.18 -4.77 -4.12
N LEU A 382 -28.00 -6.08 -4.32
CA LEU A 382 -28.99 -7.08 -3.90
C LEU A 382 -29.20 -7.00 -2.37
N LEU A 383 -28.13 -6.96 -1.59
CA LEU A 383 -28.21 -6.81 -0.14
C LEU A 383 -28.99 -5.54 0.27
N LEU A 384 -28.65 -4.38 -0.31
CA LEU A 384 -29.35 -3.12 -0.09
C LEU A 384 -30.84 -3.24 -0.43
N ARG A 385 -31.17 -3.84 -1.58
CA ARG A 385 -32.55 -3.98 -2.06
C ARG A 385 -33.36 -4.90 -1.15
N LEU A 386 -32.80 -6.04 -0.73
CA LEU A 386 -33.45 -6.95 0.22
C LEU A 386 -33.75 -6.29 1.56
N TYR A 387 -32.79 -5.54 2.12
CA TYR A 387 -33.06 -4.79 3.36
C TYR A 387 -34.21 -3.80 3.20
N ARG A 388 -34.24 -3.06 2.09
CA ARG A 388 -35.31 -2.09 1.83
C ARG A 388 -36.67 -2.76 1.61
N GLU A 389 -36.70 -3.89 0.91
CA GLU A 389 -37.92 -4.67 0.68
C GLU A 389 -38.52 -5.17 2.00
N GLU A 390 -37.67 -5.64 2.91
CA GLU A 390 -38.08 -6.06 4.25
C GLU A 390 -38.39 -4.88 5.18
N GLY A 391 -38.24 -3.62 4.74
CA GLY A 391 -38.57 -2.42 5.51
C GLY A 391 -37.46 -1.91 6.44
N PHE A 392 -36.22 -2.36 6.28
CA PHE A 392 -35.07 -1.80 6.98
C PHE A 392 -34.62 -0.46 6.38
N LYS A 393 -34.03 0.38 7.23
CA LYS A 393 -33.41 1.65 6.83
C LYS A 393 -31.97 1.39 6.36
N ALA A 394 -31.78 1.20 5.05
CA ALA A 394 -30.48 0.93 4.44
C ALA A 394 -30.11 1.93 3.33
N TYR A 395 -28.83 2.32 3.31
CA TYR A 395 -28.28 3.34 2.42
C TYR A 395 -27.10 2.83 1.60
N PRO A 396 -26.99 3.27 0.33
CA PRO A 396 -25.81 3.04 -0.48
C PRO A 396 -24.60 3.85 0.04
N VAL A 397 -23.43 3.23 0.05
CA VAL A 397 -22.16 3.86 0.45
C VAL A 397 -21.12 3.64 -0.66
N MET A 398 -20.67 4.73 -1.27
CA MET A 398 -19.66 4.72 -2.31
C MET A 398 -18.28 4.89 -1.68
N SER A 399 -17.35 4.01 -2.04
CA SER A 399 -16.00 3.97 -1.45
C SER A 399 -14.93 3.71 -2.50
N ALA A 400 -13.67 3.76 -2.06
CA ALA A 400 -12.50 3.37 -2.81
C ALA A 400 -11.76 2.27 -2.04
N THR A 401 -11.34 1.22 -2.72
CA THR A 401 -10.44 0.21 -2.13
C THR A 401 -9.09 0.84 -1.79
N ARG A 402 -8.38 0.29 -0.80
CA ARG A 402 -7.05 0.77 -0.36
C ARG A 402 -6.09 0.99 -1.53
N ASN A 403 -5.97 0.01 -2.42
CA ASN A 403 -5.05 0.07 -3.56
C ASN A 403 -5.41 1.18 -4.58
N PHE A 404 -6.67 1.59 -4.65
CA PHE A 404 -7.14 2.65 -5.55
C PHE A 404 -6.77 4.06 -5.06
N GLY A 405 -6.44 4.19 -3.77
CA GLY A 405 -6.04 5.45 -3.15
C GLY A 405 -7.19 6.21 -2.51
N PHE A 406 -6.90 7.40 -1.99
CA PHE A 406 -7.86 8.20 -1.22
C PHE A 406 -8.80 9.02 -2.12
N ILE A 407 -10.05 9.13 -1.67
CA ILE A 407 -11.05 10.00 -2.30
C ILE A 407 -10.84 11.45 -1.83
N SER A 408 -10.99 12.41 -2.73
CA SER A 408 -10.97 13.84 -2.43
C SER A 408 -12.15 14.23 -1.55
N ARG A 409 -11.85 14.95 -0.45
CA ARG A 409 -12.86 15.63 0.38
C ARG A 409 -13.06 17.08 -0.01
N LEU A 410 -12.21 17.61 -0.89
CA LEU A 410 -12.23 19.01 -1.33
C LEU A 410 -13.32 19.24 -2.37
N HIS A 411 -13.41 18.33 -3.34
CA HIS A 411 -14.41 18.37 -4.40
C HIS A 411 -14.81 16.95 -4.83
N PRO A 412 -16.03 16.77 -5.37
CA PRO A 412 -16.53 15.47 -5.80
C PRO A 412 -15.88 15.03 -7.10
N VAL A 413 -15.39 13.78 -7.13
CA VAL A 413 -14.82 13.18 -8.34
C VAL A 413 -15.37 11.76 -8.47
N LEU A 414 -16.21 11.54 -9.49
CA LEU A 414 -16.98 10.30 -9.63
C LEU A 414 -16.10 9.08 -9.87
N ASN A 415 -15.04 9.23 -10.68
CA ASN A 415 -14.11 8.16 -11.02
C ASN A 415 -13.17 7.76 -9.87
N GLN A 416 -13.24 8.43 -8.71
CA GLN A 416 -12.50 8.05 -7.51
C GLN A 416 -13.20 6.95 -6.70
N PHE A 417 -14.43 6.58 -7.05
CA PHE A 417 -15.13 5.45 -6.45
C PHE A 417 -14.91 4.18 -7.27
N ASN A 418 -14.51 3.10 -6.61
CA ASN A 418 -14.41 1.76 -7.21
C ASN A 418 -14.94 0.65 -6.28
N TYR A 419 -15.69 1.03 -5.25
CA TYR A 419 -16.21 0.09 -4.28
C TYR A 419 -17.59 0.52 -3.77
N PHE A 420 -18.40 -0.46 -3.36
CA PHE A 420 -19.77 -0.25 -2.93
C PHE A 420 -20.06 -1.03 -1.64
N LEU A 421 -20.62 -0.35 -0.65
CA LEU A 421 -20.98 -0.87 0.67
C LEU A 421 -22.44 -0.54 0.98
N VAL A 422 -23.00 -1.25 1.95
CA VAL A 422 -24.34 -0.96 2.49
C VAL A 422 -24.21 -0.41 3.90
N ASN A 423 -24.84 0.73 4.19
CA ASN A 423 -25.01 1.20 5.57
C ASN A 423 -26.42 0.87 6.05
N LEU A 424 -26.51 -0.06 7.00
CA LEU A 424 -27.75 -0.43 7.66
C LEU A 424 -27.87 0.35 8.99
N GLU A 425 -28.96 1.09 9.14
CA GLU A 425 -29.29 1.77 10.40
C GLU A 425 -30.37 0.98 11.13
N LEU A 426 -30.03 0.46 12.32
CA LEU A 426 -30.93 -0.33 13.14
C LEU A 426 -30.88 0.18 14.58
N GLN A 427 -32.02 0.71 15.06
CA GLN A 427 -32.12 1.40 16.35
C GLN A 427 -31.07 2.54 16.42
N ASP A 428 -30.18 2.53 17.41
CA ASP A 428 -29.11 3.53 17.58
C ASP A 428 -27.78 3.11 16.91
N ASN A 429 -27.74 1.95 16.26
CA ASN A 429 -26.53 1.38 15.67
C ASN A 429 -26.48 1.55 14.14
N LYS A 430 -25.26 1.73 13.63
CA LYS A 430 -24.96 1.80 12.19
C LYS A 430 -23.98 0.69 11.84
N TYR A 431 -24.34 -0.14 10.87
CA TYR A 431 -23.50 -1.23 10.39
C TYR A 431 -23.09 -0.94 8.95
N LEU A 432 -21.80 -1.03 8.66
CA LEU A 432 -21.29 -1.07 7.30
C LEU A 432 -21.17 -2.54 6.89
N LEU A 433 -21.76 -2.89 5.76
CA LEU A 433 -21.92 -4.27 5.34
C LEU A 433 -21.36 -4.48 3.94
N ASP A 434 -20.71 -5.62 3.77
CA ASP A 434 -20.13 -6.09 2.53
C ASP A 434 -20.37 -7.60 2.40
N ALA A 435 -21.17 -8.04 1.42
CA ALA A 435 -21.50 -9.45 1.23
C ALA A 435 -20.50 -10.20 0.34
N SER A 436 -19.40 -9.58 -0.11
CA SER A 436 -18.49 -10.17 -1.08
C SER A 436 -17.62 -11.31 -0.57
N GLU A 437 -17.43 -11.41 0.75
CA GLU A 437 -16.62 -12.43 1.39
C GLU A 437 -17.50 -13.40 2.18
N LYS A 438 -17.40 -14.70 1.90
CA LYS A 438 -18.22 -15.71 2.57
C LYS A 438 -17.93 -15.81 4.06
N THR A 439 -16.70 -15.52 4.50
CA THR A 439 -16.25 -15.72 5.88
C THR A 439 -16.31 -14.46 6.73
N LEU A 440 -16.75 -13.34 6.14
CA LEU A 440 -16.79 -12.04 6.82
C LEU A 440 -17.99 -11.96 7.76
N ALA A 441 -17.73 -11.48 8.98
CA ALA A 441 -18.74 -11.28 10.01
C ALA A 441 -19.67 -10.11 9.68
N PHE A 442 -20.89 -10.16 10.20
CA PHE A 442 -21.84 -9.06 10.10
C PHE A 442 -21.27 -7.78 10.73
N GLY A 443 -21.17 -6.71 9.94
CA GLY A 443 -20.69 -5.40 10.38
C GLY A 443 -19.18 -5.20 10.25
N ASP A 444 -18.43 -6.23 9.85
CA ASP A 444 -17.02 -6.12 9.50
C ASP A 444 -16.85 -5.78 8.01
N LEU A 445 -15.69 -5.20 7.67
CA LEU A 445 -15.29 -4.89 6.31
C LEU A 445 -14.00 -5.63 5.98
N PRO A 446 -13.81 -6.13 4.75
CA PRO A 446 -12.55 -6.77 4.38
C PRO A 446 -11.42 -5.74 4.31
N MET A 447 -10.18 -6.17 4.50
CA MET A 447 -9.00 -5.28 4.52
C MET A 447 -8.96 -4.32 3.32
N ARG A 448 -9.31 -4.80 2.12
CA ARG A 448 -9.37 -3.97 0.90
C ARG A 448 -10.28 -2.75 1.00
N ALA A 449 -11.32 -2.78 1.83
CA ALA A 449 -12.31 -1.73 1.99
C ALA A 449 -11.94 -0.72 3.10
N LEU A 450 -10.94 -1.03 3.94
CA LEU A 450 -10.50 -0.17 5.03
C LEU A 450 -9.65 1.01 4.53
N ASN A 451 -10.28 1.98 3.88
CA ASN A 451 -9.61 3.10 3.23
C ASN A 451 -10.04 4.46 3.80
N ASN A 452 -9.99 4.57 5.14
CA ASN A 452 -10.35 5.74 5.95
C ASN A 452 -11.82 6.15 5.94
N TYR A 453 -12.38 6.55 4.79
CA TYR A 453 -13.71 7.11 4.73
C TYR A 453 -14.41 6.83 3.41
N ALA A 454 -15.74 6.84 3.45
CA ALA A 454 -16.60 6.66 2.29
C ALA A 454 -17.73 7.69 2.27
N ARG A 455 -18.46 7.74 1.17
CA ARG A 455 -19.58 8.65 0.96
C ARG A 455 -20.90 7.90 1.03
N LYS A 456 -21.69 8.12 2.09
CA LYS A 456 -23.05 7.60 2.22
C LYS A 456 -24.04 8.48 1.47
N LEU A 457 -24.85 7.87 0.62
CA LEU A 457 -25.88 8.56 -0.17
C LEU A 457 -27.23 8.48 0.58
N THR A 458 -27.64 9.55 1.25
CA THR A 458 -28.86 9.55 2.08
C THR A 458 -30.11 9.83 1.26
N THR A 459 -30.10 10.86 0.43
CA THR A 459 -31.20 11.19 -0.50
C THR A 459 -30.64 11.51 -1.89
N GLU A 460 -31.48 11.96 -2.82
CA GLU A 460 -31.02 12.52 -4.09
C GLU A 460 -30.19 13.79 -3.88
N GLU A 461 -30.51 14.58 -2.85
CA GLU A 461 -29.88 15.89 -2.62
C GLU A 461 -28.82 15.90 -1.53
N THR A 462 -28.77 14.86 -0.70
CA THR A 462 -27.89 14.82 0.48
C THR A 462 -27.02 13.58 0.50
N SER A 463 -25.76 13.76 0.91
CA SER A 463 -24.82 12.69 1.21
C SER A 463 -23.93 13.11 2.37
N GLU A 464 -23.34 12.15 3.07
CA GLU A 464 -22.45 12.40 4.21
C GLU A 464 -21.21 11.51 4.20
N TRP A 465 -20.16 11.94 4.90
CA TRP A 465 -18.96 11.12 5.07
C TRP A 465 -19.17 10.13 6.20
N VAL A 466 -18.70 8.89 6.00
CA VAL A 466 -18.69 7.84 7.02
C VAL A 466 -17.27 7.31 7.19
N ASP A 467 -16.90 6.98 8.42
CA ASP A 467 -15.62 6.34 8.74
C ASP A 467 -15.69 4.84 8.40
N LEU A 468 -14.65 4.32 7.77
CA LEU A 468 -14.53 2.90 7.41
C LEU A 468 -13.69 2.12 8.42
N ASN A 469 -12.99 2.81 9.32
CA ASN A 469 -12.07 2.19 10.25
C ASN A 469 -12.82 1.43 11.35
N PRO A 470 -12.47 0.15 11.61
CA PRO A 470 -13.03 -0.58 12.74
C PRO A 470 -12.66 0.10 14.06
N THR A 471 -13.64 0.21 14.96
CA THR A 471 -13.43 0.78 16.29
C THR A 471 -12.85 -0.24 17.26
N GLU A 472 -13.23 -1.51 17.09
CA GLU A 472 -12.80 -2.65 17.90
C GLU A 472 -11.42 -3.16 17.53
N TYR A 473 -10.81 -3.92 18.45
CA TYR A 473 -9.56 -4.60 18.20
C TYR A 473 -9.80 -5.94 17.52
N SER A 474 -9.00 -6.23 16.49
CA SER A 474 -8.73 -7.60 16.05
C SER A 474 -7.77 -8.24 17.05
N LYS A 475 -8.11 -9.44 17.53
CA LYS A 475 -7.41 -10.06 18.68
C LYS A 475 -6.89 -11.45 18.36
N ILE A 476 -5.71 -11.75 18.90
CA ILE A 476 -5.22 -13.12 19.09
C ILE A 476 -5.01 -13.31 20.59
N ASN A 477 -5.68 -14.28 21.18
CA ASN A 477 -5.51 -14.62 22.59
C ASN A 477 -5.07 -16.08 22.73
N PHE A 478 -3.97 -16.33 23.42
CA PHE A 478 -3.54 -17.67 23.83
C PHE A 478 -3.78 -17.89 25.32
N ARG A 479 -4.30 -19.07 25.65
CA ARG A 479 -4.50 -19.56 27.02
C ARG A 479 -3.87 -20.93 27.15
N ASP A 480 -2.69 -20.97 27.75
CA ASP A 480 -1.89 -22.18 27.90
C ASP A 480 -2.07 -22.77 29.30
N SER A 481 -2.14 -24.10 29.36
CA SER A 481 -2.04 -24.89 30.59
C SER A 481 -0.88 -25.86 30.41
N LEU A 482 0.22 -25.63 31.13
CA LEU A 482 1.49 -26.34 30.97
C LEU A 482 1.86 -27.07 32.27
N MET A 483 2.29 -28.32 32.14
CA MET A 483 2.82 -29.14 33.23
C MET A 483 4.28 -29.47 32.93
N VAL A 484 5.17 -28.99 33.78
CA VAL A 484 6.62 -29.21 33.66
C VAL A 484 7.00 -30.45 34.47
N MET A 485 7.70 -31.38 33.83
CA MET A 485 8.17 -32.61 34.46
C MET A 485 9.59 -32.45 35.01
N PRO A 486 10.02 -33.28 35.98
CA PRO A 486 11.37 -33.21 36.56
C PRO A 486 12.51 -33.39 35.55
N ASP A 487 12.28 -34.01 34.40
CA ASP A 487 13.27 -34.18 33.33
C ASP A 487 13.34 -32.99 32.36
N GLY A 488 12.51 -31.96 32.57
CA GLY A 488 12.40 -30.79 31.70
C GLY A 488 11.40 -30.96 30.55
N SER A 489 10.80 -32.14 30.36
CA SER A 489 9.71 -32.30 29.39
C SER A 489 8.46 -31.55 29.84
N ILE A 490 7.68 -31.03 28.89
CA ILE A 490 6.48 -30.25 29.15
C ILE A 490 5.33 -30.85 28.37
N LYS A 491 4.22 -31.10 29.07
CA LYS A 491 2.95 -31.48 28.46
C LYS A 491 1.93 -30.40 28.72
N GLY A 492 1.07 -30.12 27.75
CA GLY A 492 0.06 -29.10 27.96
C GLY A 492 -0.99 -29.03 26.88
N SER A 493 -1.81 -28.00 27.01
CA SER A 493 -2.79 -27.61 26.00
C SER A 493 -2.80 -26.10 25.85
N SER A 494 -3.24 -25.62 24.68
CA SER A 494 -3.50 -24.21 24.45
C SER A 494 -4.84 -24.01 23.78
N GLN A 495 -5.53 -22.94 24.17
CA GLN A 495 -6.65 -22.38 23.42
C GLN A 495 -6.22 -21.06 22.78
N GLN A 496 -6.19 -21.02 21.45
CA GLN A 496 -6.08 -19.80 20.68
C GLN A 496 -7.47 -19.29 20.31
N ILE A 497 -7.74 -18.01 20.59
CA ILE A 497 -9.00 -17.35 20.28
C ILE A 497 -8.70 -16.20 19.32
N LEU A 498 -9.26 -16.26 18.12
CA LEU A 498 -9.15 -15.22 17.10
C LEU A 498 -10.45 -14.43 17.02
N SER A 499 -10.36 -13.11 16.86
CA SER A 499 -11.53 -12.25 16.61
C SER A 499 -11.23 -11.12 15.63
N GLY A 500 -12.27 -10.59 14.99
CA GLY A 500 -12.17 -9.57 13.96
C GLY A 500 -11.37 -10.10 12.76
N HIS A 501 -10.45 -9.29 12.24
CA HIS A 501 -9.72 -9.61 11.01
C HIS A 501 -8.87 -10.87 11.11
N PHE A 502 -8.33 -11.22 12.29
CA PHE A 502 -7.57 -12.46 12.45
C PHE A 502 -8.45 -13.71 12.29
N ALA A 503 -9.70 -13.67 12.73
CA ALA A 503 -10.63 -14.79 12.54
C ALA A 503 -11.12 -14.86 11.08
N TYR A 504 -11.39 -13.69 10.48
CA TYR A 504 -11.78 -13.59 9.08
C TYR A 504 -10.70 -14.15 8.13
N GLU A 505 -9.44 -13.70 8.24
CA GLU A 505 -8.36 -14.17 7.37
C GLU A 505 -8.09 -15.66 7.60
N PHE A 506 -8.09 -16.14 8.85
CA PHE A 506 -7.95 -17.57 9.13
C PHE A 506 -9.02 -18.41 8.42
N ARG A 507 -10.30 -18.03 8.52
CA ARG A 507 -11.40 -18.75 7.86
C ARG A 507 -11.30 -18.68 6.34
N LYS A 508 -10.79 -17.57 5.81
CA LYS A 508 -10.64 -17.35 4.36
C LYS A 508 -9.53 -18.21 3.76
N GLU A 509 -8.42 -18.35 4.47
CA GLU A 509 -7.26 -19.16 4.05
C GLU A 509 -7.48 -20.66 4.28
N ASN A 510 -8.41 -21.02 5.16
CA ASN A 510 -8.71 -22.40 5.52
C ASN A 510 -9.88 -22.97 4.71
N ASP A 511 -9.56 -23.65 3.61
CA ASP A 511 -10.45 -24.68 3.06
C ASP A 511 -10.34 -25.98 3.89
N GLU A 512 -11.35 -26.85 3.87
CA GLU A 512 -11.44 -28.03 4.77
C GLU A 512 -10.17 -28.93 4.80
N ASN A 513 -9.26 -28.80 3.83
CA ASN A 513 -8.01 -29.59 3.73
C ASN A 513 -6.76 -28.89 4.32
N SER A 514 -6.84 -27.63 4.75
CA SER A 514 -5.67 -26.81 5.14
C SER A 514 -5.62 -26.40 6.62
N LEU A 515 -6.59 -26.83 7.45
CA LEU A 515 -6.66 -26.46 8.88
C LEU A 515 -5.33 -26.58 9.64
N GLN A 516 -4.59 -27.68 9.45
CA GLN A 516 -3.32 -27.86 10.16
C GLN A 516 -2.26 -26.84 9.76
N GLN A 517 -2.21 -26.49 8.48
CA GLN A 517 -1.26 -25.50 7.96
C GLN A 517 -1.63 -24.10 8.46
N ALA A 518 -2.88 -23.67 8.22
CA ALA A 518 -3.37 -22.37 8.67
C ALA A 518 -3.22 -22.18 10.19
N ALA A 519 -3.51 -23.23 10.97
CA ALA A 519 -3.32 -23.23 12.43
C ALA A 519 -1.85 -23.10 12.83
N ARG A 520 -0.91 -23.71 12.12
CA ARG A 520 0.53 -23.56 12.38
C ARG A 520 1.03 -22.17 12.02
N GLU A 521 0.66 -21.66 10.85
CA GLU A 521 1.03 -20.33 10.35
C GLU A 521 0.49 -19.21 11.25
N THR A 522 -0.75 -19.35 11.73
CA THR A 522 -1.37 -18.35 12.60
C THR A 522 -0.90 -18.45 14.05
N SER A 523 -0.71 -19.66 14.58
CA SER A 523 -0.28 -19.85 15.97
C SER A 523 1.20 -19.59 16.19
N ARG A 524 2.07 -19.86 15.19
CA ARG A 524 3.52 -19.65 15.26
C ARG A 524 4.13 -20.31 16.51
N PRO A 525 4.08 -21.64 16.64
CA PRO A 525 4.70 -22.32 17.79
C PRO A 525 6.20 -22.05 17.81
N LEU A 526 6.78 -21.88 19.01
CA LEU A 526 8.23 -21.78 19.16
C LEU A 526 8.91 -23.09 18.71
N GLU A 527 10.20 -23.01 18.38
CA GLU A 527 11.00 -24.13 17.86
C GLU A 527 10.88 -25.43 18.68
N LYS A 528 10.84 -25.32 20.02
CA LYS A 528 10.72 -26.48 20.93
C LYS A 528 9.28 -26.93 21.18
N THR A 529 8.28 -26.25 20.63
CA THR A 529 6.86 -26.53 20.84
C THR A 529 6.29 -27.32 19.67
N GLU A 530 5.87 -28.55 19.94
CA GLU A 530 5.19 -29.40 18.98
C GLU A 530 3.66 -29.37 19.18
N LEU A 531 2.93 -29.18 18.08
CA LEU A 531 1.47 -29.31 18.03
C LEU A 531 1.12 -30.77 17.69
N LEU A 532 0.68 -31.53 18.70
CA LEU A 532 0.34 -32.94 18.55
C LEU A 532 -1.06 -33.18 17.98
N ASN A 533 -2.01 -32.31 18.34
CA ASN A 533 -3.38 -32.36 17.86
C ASN A 533 -3.94 -30.94 17.74
N ILE A 534 -4.79 -30.71 16.72
CA ILE A 534 -5.39 -29.41 16.40
C ILE A 534 -6.88 -29.63 16.18
N LEU A 535 -7.72 -28.94 16.96
CA LEU A 535 -9.17 -28.97 16.83
C LEU A 535 -9.69 -27.55 16.77
N ALA A 536 -10.50 -27.22 15.77
CA ALA A 536 -11.13 -25.91 15.67
C ALA A 536 -12.63 -26.01 15.98
N ALA A 537 -13.16 -24.99 16.65
CA ALA A 537 -14.57 -24.77 16.88
C ALA A 537 -14.95 -23.38 16.33
N ASN A 538 -16.21 -23.23 15.90
CA ASN A 538 -16.76 -22.00 15.30
C ASN A 538 -16.11 -21.65 13.95
N LEU A 539 -15.70 -22.65 13.17
CA LEU A 539 -15.19 -22.44 11.80
C LEU A 539 -16.25 -21.79 10.91
N ASP A 540 -17.48 -22.32 10.95
CA ASP A 540 -18.60 -21.84 10.13
C ASP A 540 -19.39 -20.68 10.78
N GLU A 541 -19.15 -20.41 12.07
CA GLU A 541 -19.81 -19.35 12.84
C GLU A 541 -19.08 -18.01 12.67
N ARG A 542 -19.30 -17.35 11.53
CA ARG A 542 -18.57 -16.15 11.08
C ARG A 542 -18.63 -14.99 12.08
N ASP A 543 -19.77 -14.83 12.75
CA ASP A 543 -20.05 -13.76 13.71
C ASP A 543 -19.44 -14.01 15.10
N GLU A 544 -18.98 -15.22 15.37
CA GLU A 544 -18.40 -15.61 16.66
C GLU A 544 -16.88 -15.66 16.58
N PRO A 545 -16.17 -15.46 17.71
CA PRO A 545 -14.73 -15.71 17.77
C PRO A 545 -14.39 -17.15 17.39
N LEU A 546 -13.30 -17.33 16.65
CA LEU A 546 -12.79 -18.65 16.30
C LEU A 546 -11.96 -19.20 17.46
N ASN A 547 -12.20 -20.46 17.83
CA ASN A 547 -11.46 -21.14 18.89
C ASN A 547 -10.66 -22.31 18.32
N ILE A 548 -9.35 -22.32 18.51
CA ILE A 548 -8.47 -23.42 18.11
C ILE A 548 -7.80 -24.00 19.35
N HIS A 549 -7.97 -25.30 19.52
CA HIS A 549 -7.42 -26.07 20.62
C HIS A 549 -6.22 -26.88 20.15
N TYR A 550 -5.13 -26.76 20.89
CA TYR A 550 -3.88 -27.47 20.67
C TYR A 550 -3.58 -28.42 21.82
N THR A 551 -3.15 -29.64 21.48
CA THR A 551 -2.38 -30.47 22.41
C THR A 551 -0.91 -30.20 22.19
N LEU A 552 -0.19 -29.85 23.25
CA LEU A 552 1.19 -29.40 23.20
C LEU A 552 2.15 -30.42 23.81
N SER A 553 3.29 -30.59 23.15
CA SER A 553 4.49 -31.18 23.73
C SER A 553 5.61 -30.17 23.57
N SER A 554 6.38 -29.93 24.62
CA SER A 554 7.53 -29.02 24.57
C SER A 554 8.63 -29.47 25.53
N SER A 555 9.72 -28.72 25.58
CA SER A 555 10.84 -29.00 26.48
C SER A 555 11.50 -27.73 26.99
N ALA A 556 11.89 -27.77 28.26
CA ALA A 556 12.78 -26.82 28.92
C ALA A 556 14.19 -27.39 28.98
N ASP A 557 15.19 -26.51 29.09
CA ASP A 557 16.58 -26.96 29.25
C ASP A 557 16.84 -27.33 30.71
N LYS A 558 17.05 -28.62 30.99
CA LYS A 558 17.49 -29.10 32.30
C LYS A 558 19.02 -29.17 32.36
N ILE A 559 19.61 -28.49 33.34
CA ILE A 559 21.06 -28.50 33.61
C ILE A 559 21.24 -28.74 35.10
N ASP A 560 21.81 -29.89 35.46
CA ASP A 560 21.99 -30.34 36.84
C ASP A 560 20.70 -30.27 37.66
N ASP A 561 20.68 -29.44 38.72
CA ASP A 561 19.58 -29.22 39.64
C ASP A 561 18.60 -28.12 39.18
N ARG A 562 18.74 -27.61 37.95
CA ARG A 562 17.94 -26.48 37.44
C ARG A 562 17.19 -26.80 36.15
N ILE A 563 16.00 -26.23 36.01
CA ILE A 563 15.21 -26.22 34.77
C ILE A 563 15.05 -24.76 34.31
N TYR A 564 15.46 -24.47 33.07
CA TYR A 564 15.32 -23.18 32.41
C TYR A 564 14.15 -23.22 31.43
N LEU A 565 13.04 -22.61 31.85
CA LEU A 565 11.76 -22.65 31.15
C LEU A 565 11.49 -21.35 30.41
N ASN A 566 11.25 -21.43 29.10
CA ASN A 566 10.57 -20.35 28.40
C ASN A 566 9.06 -20.46 28.66
N PRO A 567 8.41 -19.44 29.26
CA PRO A 567 7.00 -19.53 29.60
C PRO A 567 6.06 -19.38 28.40
N PHE A 568 6.57 -19.08 27.19
CA PHE A 568 5.77 -18.95 25.98
C PHE A 568 5.78 -20.24 25.17
N SER A 569 4.63 -20.63 24.62
CA SER A 569 4.55 -21.71 23.62
C SER A 569 4.57 -21.19 22.17
N PHE A 570 4.20 -19.91 21.97
CA PHE A 570 3.93 -19.29 20.66
C PHE A 570 4.60 -17.92 20.52
N GLU A 571 4.96 -17.55 19.29
CA GLU A 571 5.47 -16.22 18.93
C GLU A 571 4.32 -15.20 18.85
N LEU A 572 4.55 -13.99 19.37
CA LEU A 572 3.60 -12.87 19.26
C LEU A 572 3.86 -12.02 18.01
N ALA A 573 5.07 -12.12 17.46
CA ALA A 573 5.47 -11.52 16.19
C ALA A 573 6.55 -12.40 15.56
N GLU A 574 6.46 -12.61 14.24
CA GLU A 574 7.43 -13.37 13.45
C GLU A 574 8.84 -12.73 13.45
N GLY A 575 8.89 -11.43 13.71
CA GLY A 575 10.11 -10.65 13.78
C GLY A 575 9.78 -9.19 13.96
N ASN A 576 10.78 -8.33 13.78
CA ASN A 576 10.53 -6.89 13.73
C ASN A 576 10.20 -6.49 12.29
N PRO A 577 8.96 -6.06 11.99
CA PRO A 577 8.59 -5.61 10.65
C PRO A 577 9.26 -4.29 10.24
N PHE A 578 9.89 -3.57 11.17
CA PHE A 578 10.41 -2.23 10.98
C PHE A 578 11.94 -2.23 10.92
N GLN A 579 12.47 -2.40 9.71
CA GLN A 579 13.92 -2.54 9.47
C GLN A 579 14.61 -1.28 8.96
N LEU A 580 13.88 -0.35 8.33
CA LEU A 580 14.42 0.89 7.77
C LEU A 580 15.06 1.77 8.87
N ASP A 581 15.95 2.67 8.46
CA ASP A 581 16.52 3.69 9.36
C ASP A 581 15.56 4.86 9.58
N PHE A 582 14.88 5.25 8.51
CA PHE A 582 13.86 6.30 8.48
C PHE A 582 12.70 5.83 7.61
N ARG A 583 11.49 6.33 7.92
CA ARG A 583 10.28 6.01 7.20
C ARG A 583 9.66 7.27 6.61
N GLN A 584 9.26 7.21 5.35
CA GLN A 584 8.67 8.35 4.65
C GLN A 584 7.14 8.39 4.76
N TYR A 585 6.50 7.22 4.80
CA TYR A 585 5.05 7.11 4.70
C TYR A 585 4.42 6.57 5.99
N PRO A 586 3.13 6.86 6.25
CA PRO A 586 2.43 6.28 7.39
C PRO A 586 2.45 4.74 7.40
N ILE A 587 2.35 4.16 8.59
CA ILE A 587 2.09 2.74 8.82
C ILE A 587 0.58 2.59 8.99
N ASP A 588 -0.05 1.85 8.10
CA ASP A 588 -1.49 1.61 8.11
C ASP A 588 -1.77 0.12 8.22
N PHE A 589 -2.12 -0.31 9.44
CA PHE A 589 -2.54 -1.68 9.76
C PHE A 589 -4.00 -1.96 9.39
N GLY A 590 -4.77 -0.96 8.94
CA GLY A 590 -6.21 -1.05 8.66
C GLY A 590 -7.09 -1.08 9.92
N TYR A 591 -6.66 -1.79 10.97
CA TYR A 591 -7.41 -2.00 12.22
C TYR A 591 -6.49 -2.03 13.45
N LYS A 592 -7.09 -1.93 14.65
CA LYS A 592 -6.36 -2.03 15.92
C LYS A 592 -6.02 -3.48 16.20
N ASN A 593 -4.80 -3.74 16.67
CA ASN A 593 -4.31 -5.10 16.93
C ASN A 593 -4.10 -5.32 18.42
N ALA A 594 -4.53 -6.46 18.94
CA ALA A 594 -4.23 -6.89 20.31
C ALA A 594 -3.79 -8.35 20.36
N PHE A 595 -2.69 -8.61 21.04
CA PHE A 595 -2.16 -9.94 21.28
C PHE A 595 -2.10 -10.17 22.80
N THR A 596 -2.78 -11.20 23.27
CA THR A 596 -2.72 -11.61 24.67
C THR A 596 -2.19 -13.02 24.77
N TYR A 597 -1.16 -13.21 25.56
CA TYR A 597 -0.69 -14.52 25.98
C TYR A 597 -0.94 -14.68 27.48
N SER A 598 -1.49 -15.82 27.86
CA SER A 598 -1.65 -16.20 29.26
C SER A 598 -1.30 -17.67 29.43
N ALA A 599 -0.51 -17.98 30.45
CA ALA A 599 -0.15 -19.35 30.78
C ALA A 599 -0.33 -19.60 32.28
N ILE A 600 -0.88 -20.76 32.60
CA ILE A 600 -0.81 -21.37 33.92
C ILE A 600 0.19 -22.51 33.82
N ILE A 601 1.23 -22.48 34.65
CA ILE A 601 2.34 -23.42 34.62
C ILE A 601 2.41 -24.14 35.96
N GLU A 602 2.25 -25.47 35.95
CA GLU A 602 2.47 -26.34 37.09
C GLU A 602 3.94 -26.79 37.12
N ILE A 603 4.63 -26.49 38.22
CA ILE A 603 6.03 -26.89 38.44
C ILE A 603 6.08 -28.33 39.02
N PRO A 604 7.14 -29.10 38.70
CA PRO A 604 7.24 -30.48 39.15
C PRO A 604 7.39 -30.59 40.67
N GLU A 605 6.97 -31.74 41.21
CA GLU A 605 7.22 -32.04 42.62
C GLU A 605 8.72 -32.06 42.92
N GLY A 606 9.09 -31.57 44.12
CA GLY A 606 10.48 -31.47 44.51
C GLY A 606 11.21 -30.29 43.86
N TYR A 607 10.54 -29.35 43.20
CA TYR A 607 11.15 -28.12 42.69
C TYR A 607 10.56 -26.88 43.35
N SER A 608 11.34 -25.80 43.40
CA SER A 608 10.92 -24.47 43.80
C SER A 608 11.38 -23.42 42.79
N VAL A 609 10.75 -22.25 42.81
CA VAL A 609 11.10 -21.15 41.92
C VAL A 609 12.37 -20.47 42.44
N GLU A 610 13.47 -20.57 41.70
CA GLU A 610 14.72 -19.85 42.00
C GLU A 610 14.66 -18.42 41.45
N LYS A 611 14.09 -18.24 40.25
CA LYS A 611 14.02 -16.94 39.59
C LYS A 611 12.81 -16.82 38.68
N LEU A 612 12.09 -15.69 38.81
CA LEU A 612 11.11 -15.23 37.84
C LEU A 612 11.69 -14.07 37.01
N PRO A 613 11.27 -13.92 35.74
CA PRO A 613 11.59 -12.74 34.97
C PRO A 613 10.90 -11.50 35.58
N GLY A 614 11.57 -10.35 35.51
CA GLY A 614 11.02 -9.10 36.01
C GLY A 614 9.83 -8.61 35.19
N GLN A 615 8.90 -7.91 35.84
CA GLN A 615 7.80 -7.24 35.14
C GLN A 615 8.34 -6.24 34.11
N LYS A 616 7.72 -6.20 32.93
CA LYS A 616 8.01 -5.22 31.89
C LYS A 616 6.73 -4.46 31.51
N ALA A 617 6.81 -3.14 31.46
CA ALA A 617 5.70 -2.29 31.04
C ALA A 617 6.23 -1.17 30.15
N ILE A 618 5.83 -1.16 28.88
CA ILE A 618 6.24 -0.17 27.88
C ILE A 618 4.97 0.44 27.27
N ARG A 619 5.01 1.74 27.02
CA ARG A 619 3.94 2.47 26.33
C ARG A 619 4.52 3.37 25.25
N LEU A 620 3.86 3.40 24.10
CA LEU A 620 4.12 4.39 23.07
C LEU A 620 3.47 5.74 23.45
N PRO A 621 3.99 6.87 22.94
CA PRO A 621 3.38 8.17 23.13
C PRO A 621 1.89 8.21 22.76
N GLY A 622 1.12 9.02 23.49
CA GLY A 622 -0.31 9.19 23.24
C GLY A 622 -1.15 7.92 23.45
N ASN A 623 -0.65 6.93 24.21
CA ASN A 623 -1.25 5.61 24.37
C ASN A 623 -1.45 4.87 23.03
N ALA A 624 -0.61 5.16 22.03
CA ALA A 624 -0.71 4.55 20.70
C ALA A 624 -0.39 3.05 20.70
N GLY A 625 0.24 2.53 21.76
CA GLY A 625 0.47 1.12 21.96
C GLY A 625 1.03 0.81 23.34
N SER A 626 0.94 -0.45 23.77
CA SER A 626 1.38 -0.88 25.09
C SER A 626 1.84 -2.34 25.09
N LEU A 627 2.91 -2.62 25.80
CA LEU A 627 3.38 -3.97 26.14
C LEU A 627 3.39 -4.11 27.65
N LEU A 628 2.73 -5.14 28.18
CA LEU A 628 2.77 -5.53 29.58
C LEU A 628 3.13 -7.01 29.68
N PHE A 629 4.21 -7.31 30.40
CA PHE A 629 4.60 -8.67 30.75
C PHE A 629 4.70 -8.81 32.27
N VAL A 630 4.06 -9.83 32.81
CA VAL A 630 4.07 -10.17 34.24
C VAL A 630 4.19 -11.68 34.38
N ALA A 631 5.10 -12.13 35.23
CA ALA A 631 5.18 -13.50 35.72
C ALA A 631 5.13 -13.49 37.24
N ASN A 632 4.24 -14.28 37.84
CA ASN A 632 4.10 -14.34 39.28
C ASN A 632 3.79 -15.77 39.74
N GLN A 633 4.23 -16.09 40.95
CA GLN A 633 3.87 -17.34 41.61
C GLN A 633 2.50 -17.16 42.28
N ALA A 634 1.52 -17.98 41.88
CA ALA A 634 0.15 -17.94 42.40
C ALA A 634 -0.03 -18.83 43.63
N SER A 635 0.70 -19.95 43.66
CA SER A 635 0.83 -20.85 44.81
C SER A 635 2.21 -21.52 44.77
N GLU A 636 2.53 -22.36 45.76
CA GLU A 636 3.82 -23.08 45.79
C GLU A 636 4.11 -23.84 44.48
N LYS A 637 3.08 -24.42 43.84
CA LYS A 637 3.24 -25.22 42.62
C LYS A 637 2.79 -24.54 41.31
N ILE A 638 2.15 -23.37 41.37
CA ILE A 638 1.51 -22.76 40.19
C ILE A 638 2.11 -21.39 39.90
N LEU A 639 2.55 -21.20 38.65
CA LEU A 639 2.98 -19.92 38.11
C LEU A 639 1.95 -19.40 37.12
N ASN A 640 1.71 -18.09 37.15
CA ASN A 640 0.91 -17.38 36.19
C ASN A 640 1.80 -16.46 35.37
N VAL A 641 1.65 -16.51 34.06
CA VAL A 641 2.33 -15.62 33.12
C VAL A 641 1.30 -14.92 32.26
N GLN A 642 1.47 -13.62 32.08
CA GLN A 642 0.64 -12.80 31.22
C GLN A 642 1.51 -11.86 30.39
N CYS A 643 1.29 -11.86 29.09
CA CYS A 643 1.82 -10.87 28.16
C CYS A 643 0.66 -10.24 27.39
N ARG A 644 0.62 -8.91 27.31
CA ARG A 644 -0.38 -8.17 26.53
C ARG A 644 0.31 -7.13 25.67
N VAL A 645 0.05 -7.19 24.37
CA VAL A 645 0.50 -6.21 23.37
C VAL A 645 -0.72 -5.59 22.74
N ASN A 646 -0.83 -4.26 22.75
CA ASN A 646 -1.87 -3.53 22.05
C ASN A 646 -1.24 -2.51 21.11
N LEU A 647 -1.74 -2.44 19.87
CA LEU A 647 -1.53 -1.38 18.91
C LEU A 647 -2.87 -0.66 18.73
N ALA A 648 -3.01 0.49 19.40
CA ALA A 648 -4.29 1.17 19.61
C ALA A 648 -4.73 2.07 18.44
N LYS A 649 -3.92 2.16 17.39
CA LYS A 649 -4.22 2.92 16.18
C LYS A 649 -4.22 2.02 14.96
N ASN A 650 -5.03 2.39 13.98
CA ASN A 650 -5.04 1.76 12.66
C ASN A 650 -3.93 2.36 11.81
N VAL A 651 -3.70 3.67 11.94
CA VAL A 651 -2.65 4.42 11.23
C VAL A 651 -1.70 5.09 12.22
N TYR A 652 -0.40 4.96 11.97
CA TYR A 652 0.68 5.62 12.68
C TYR A 652 1.47 6.50 11.70
N GLU A 653 1.56 7.79 12.01
CA GLU A 653 2.36 8.74 11.23
C GLU A 653 3.86 8.40 11.29
N PRO A 654 4.67 8.84 10.31
CA PRO A 654 6.11 8.54 10.25
C PRO A 654 6.88 8.81 11.54
N GLU A 655 6.48 9.78 12.35
CA GLU A 655 7.15 10.12 13.62
C GLU A 655 7.06 9.00 14.67
N TYR A 656 6.11 8.07 14.54
CA TYR A 656 6.02 6.90 15.42
C TYR A 656 7.03 5.80 15.08
N TYR A 657 7.71 5.89 13.92
CA TYR A 657 8.48 4.78 13.37
C TYR A 657 9.59 4.29 14.28
N GLU A 658 10.44 5.18 14.79
CA GLU A 658 11.54 4.81 15.69
C GLU A 658 11.00 4.16 16.98
N GLY A 659 9.89 4.71 17.51
CA GLY A 659 9.20 4.18 18.68
C GLY A 659 8.64 2.77 18.43
N LEU A 660 8.01 2.54 17.28
CA LEU A 660 7.48 1.24 16.88
C LEU A 660 8.58 0.21 16.63
N LYS A 661 9.68 0.60 15.98
CA LYS A 661 10.86 -0.25 15.78
C LYS A 661 11.41 -0.73 17.12
N LYS A 662 11.61 0.17 18.09
CA LYS A 662 12.03 -0.20 19.46
C LYS A 662 10.97 -1.06 20.14
N PHE A 663 9.69 -0.69 20.04
CA PHE A 663 8.59 -1.42 20.67
C PHE A 663 8.52 -2.89 20.22
N PHE A 664 8.66 -3.17 18.92
CA PHE A 664 8.71 -4.54 18.41
C PHE A 664 9.97 -5.30 18.86
N ASN A 665 11.13 -4.65 18.92
CA ASN A 665 12.32 -5.26 19.53
C ASN A 665 12.08 -5.65 20.99
N GLU A 666 11.37 -4.81 21.76
CA GLU A 666 11.06 -5.11 23.16
C GLU A 666 10.07 -6.26 23.32
N ILE A 667 9.12 -6.44 22.38
CA ILE A 667 8.24 -7.61 22.32
C ILE A 667 9.07 -8.88 22.12
N LEU A 668 9.94 -8.91 21.11
CA LEU A 668 10.81 -10.05 20.82
C LEU A 668 11.74 -10.36 22.01
N ALA A 669 12.32 -9.32 22.62
CA ALA A 669 13.17 -9.47 23.79
C ALA A 669 12.42 -10.08 24.98
N VAL A 670 11.16 -9.71 25.21
CA VAL A 670 10.32 -10.36 26.24
C VAL A 670 10.17 -11.85 25.96
N GLN A 671 9.89 -12.25 24.73
CA GLN A 671 9.68 -13.66 24.41
C GLN A 671 10.95 -14.50 24.50
N GLN A 672 12.11 -13.91 24.19
CA GLN A 672 13.40 -14.61 24.20
C GLN A 672 14.10 -14.62 25.57
N GLN A 673 13.91 -13.57 26.39
CA GLN A 673 14.72 -13.35 27.59
C GLN A 673 13.96 -13.60 28.90
N SER A 674 12.65 -13.86 28.87
CA SER A 674 11.84 -14.05 30.07
C SER A 674 11.87 -15.48 30.64
N LEU A 675 13.07 -16.06 30.74
CA LEU A 675 13.24 -17.41 31.27
C LEU A 675 12.90 -17.48 32.76
N ILE A 676 12.13 -18.50 33.13
CA ILE A 676 11.87 -18.91 34.51
C ILE A 676 12.91 -19.96 34.89
N VAL A 677 13.46 -19.86 36.11
CA VAL A 677 14.41 -20.85 36.64
C VAL A 677 13.78 -21.57 37.82
N LEU A 678 13.65 -22.89 37.69
CA LEU A 678 13.21 -23.78 38.76
C LEU A 678 14.43 -24.54 39.29
N LYS A 679 14.47 -24.79 40.60
CA LYS A 679 15.55 -25.50 41.27
C LYS A 679 15.02 -26.69 42.06
N GLU A 680 15.71 -27.82 41.97
CA GLU A 680 15.42 -29.01 42.75
C GLU A 680 15.64 -28.75 44.24
N ASN A 681 14.65 -29.09 45.05
CA ASN A 681 14.65 -29.00 46.50
C ASN A 681 15.49 -30.17 47.02
N THR A 682 16.66 -29.85 47.58
CA THR A 682 17.54 -30.81 48.26
C THR A 682 16.95 -31.35 49.55
#